data_AF-A0A2E3Q0S0-F1
#
_entry.id   AF-A0A2E3Q0S0-F1
#
_cell.length_a   1.000
_cell.length_b   1.000
_cell.length_c   1.000
_cell.angle_alpha   90.00
_cell.angle_beta   90.00
_cell.angle_gamma   90.00
#
_symmetry.space_group_name_H-M   'P 1'
#
loop_
_entity.id
_entity.type
_entity.pdbx_description
1 polymer ?
#
loop_
_entity_poly.entity_id
_entity_poly.type
_entity_poly.pdbx_seq_one_letter_code
_entity_poly.pdbx_strand_id
1 'polypeptide(L)'
;MSIFLVAMPVMADIPASLVVDPGSTAVITLEITVTGPDGAETASDSRVVPLDGEGAVRFTPDFEPFNGMILDSLSLRPGDCALNYEFFCNPLFGCVDVGVDLRQLTATLQGPAGASIVGDQVGWGAPWRLVGDYTIDSLLFSASGVIDVTTGVGFNGRISVGGGGWRLDQMLLGTIVSDVPADSLPEGISVQLRTSVGLGGAALVGNYEPPPPEACGSGGDCNLAHDSPGCDDIPCCEQVCAVDPICCEVIWDVNCANLAIESCVIAPPNDRCDQARDLGLGRFAFTPLNADTDGPPLATGCLDSETAGAFIGDVWFRHTTAVDNGILVSTCGHAGFDTRIAIYTDCGGTLLTCSDDVIDCPGGTSRCGFFGVAGETYLIRVGGKFDTGVGEIDIAWGDVDRPSTDITPGFNRGVGANGHHYVVRSLLNGGTWADAVETAGRFGGYPATLTSPGENDFVVLRATPCDVGGPTTFGLLQAEDATDPAEDWFWITGEEFYFSNWNAGEPNDAGRGEDFATIYRNGLWNDGAEGFGHVLIEFDDPPALDEVTWSTSVGGTGARYRAVITELPVSWSEAKALAEGMGGSLAGLETEAEADFLFENLVAFHSLWTMTNYNGGPWIGLELIDGSWRWTGGAPLDWNPWRPGEPNGTGDKGCFFSYLDGPRRELDDTFDDNVRRAFIVEFAPEDEPCPGDIDGSGVVDGGDLGLVLGDWGSCPKGCAGDINGDGVVNGADLGLLLGAWGPCP
;
A
#
# COMPACT_ATOMS: atom_id res chain seq x y z
N MET A 1 -58.73 2.98 -6.65
CA MET A 1 -58.30 1.69 -7.22
C MET A 1 -57.99 1.96 -8.69
N SER A 2 -56.80 2.53 -8.93
CA SER A 2 -56.33 2.86 -10.28
C SER A 2 -55.42 1.73 -10.72
N ILE A 3 -55.85 1.00 -11.74
CA ILE A 3 -55.04 -0.03 -12.40
C ILE A 3 -53.99 0.73 -13.22
N PHE A 4 -52.74 0.71 -12.78
CA PHE A 4 -51.60 1.05 -13.62
C PHE A 4 -51.48 -0.03 -14.69
N LEU A 5 -51.78 0.32 -15.94
CA LEU A 5 -51.32 -0.43 -17.09
C LEU A 5 -49.79 -0.23 -17.16
N VAL A 6 -49.03 -1.22 -16.74
CA VAL A 6 -47.60 -1.30 -17.05
C VAL A 6 -47.52 -1.59 -18.55
N ALA A 7 -46.95 -0.66 -19.32
CA ALA A 7 -46.53 -0.95 -20.68
C ALA A 7 -45.48 -2.07 -20.59
N MET A 8 -45.78 -3.24 -21.14
CA MET A 8 -44.79 -4.32 -21.27
C MET A 8 -43.62 -3.78 -22.10
N PRO A 9 -42.36 -4.03 -21.69
CA PRO A 9 -41.22 -3.68 -22.53
C PRO A 9 -41.37 -4.38 -23.87
N VAL A 10 -41.11 -3.65 -24.95
CA VAL A 10 -40.95 -4.23 -26.28
C VAL A 10 -39.70 -5.10 -26.19
N MET A 11 -39.85 -6.42 -26.05
CA MET A 11 -38.69 -7.32 -26.01
C MET A 11 -37.93 -7.16 -27.32
N ALA A 12 -36.64 -6.83 -27.21
CA ALA A 12 -35.78 -6.69 -28.38
C ALA A 12 -35.46 -8.09 -28.93
N ASP A 13 -35.23 -8.18 -30.24
CA ASP A 13 -34.75 -9.42 -30.86
C ASP A 13 -33.22 -9.40 -30.90
N ILE A 14 -32.57 -10.52 -30.59
CA ILE A 14 -31.10 -10.67 -30.64
C ILE A 14 -30.63 -11.13 -32.03
N PRO A 15 -29.75 -10.38 -32.73
CA PRO A 15 -29.10 -10.84 -33.95
C PRO A 15 -28.22 -12.05 -33.72
N ALA A 16 -28.29 -13.03 -34.63
CA ALA A 16 -27.38 -14.17 -34.63
C ALA A 16 -26.83 -14.41 -36.04
N SER A 17 -25.58 -14.86 -36.11
CA SER A 17 -24.98 -15.27 -37.36
C SER A 17 -25.65 -16.56 -37.87
N LEU A 18 -25.64 -16.75 -39.19
CA LEU A 18 -26.19 -17.94 -39.84
C LEU A 18 -25.27 -18.35 -40.98
N VAL A 19 -24.80 -19.60 -40.94
CA VAL A 19 -24.09 -20.24 -42.05
C VAL A 19 -24.58 -21.68 -42.22
N VAL A 20 -24.44 -22.22 -43.43
CA VAL A 20 -24.62 -23.66 -43.66
C VAL A 20 -23.41 -24.40 -43.08
N ASP A 21 -23.67 -25.41 -42.25
CA ASP A 21 -22.63 -26.21 -41.59
C ASP A 21 -21.77 -26.92 -42.65
N PRO A 22 -20.42 -26.81 -42.60
CA PRO A 22 -19.54 -27.46 -43.57
C PRO A 22 -19.82 -28.96 -43.70
N GLY A 23 -19.98 -29.43 -44.94
CA GLY A 23 -20.31 -30.83 -45.23
C GLY A 23 -21.81 -31.13 -45.29
N SER A 24 -22.67 -30.12 -45.10
CA SER A 24 -24.10 -30.23 -45.36
C SER A 24 -24.40 -30.66 -46.79
N THR A 25 -25.42 -31.50 -46.94
CA THR A 25 -25.87 -32.02 -48.24
C THR A 25 -27.36 -31.84 -48.43
N ALA A 26 -27.78 -31.73 -49.69
CA ALA A 26 -29.17 -31.78 -50.10
C ALA A 26 -29.41 -32.99 -51.02
N VAL A 27 -30.62 -33.53 -50.99
CA VAL A 27 -31.07 -34.56 -51.93
C VAL A 27 -31.97 -33.90 -52.96
N ILE A 28 -31.52 -33.83 -54.20
CA ILE A 28 -32.34 -33.40 -55.34
C ILE A 28 -33.03 -34.61 -55.90
N THR A 29 -34.36 -34.63 -55.87
CA THR A 29 -35.17 -35.66 -56.54
C THR A 29 -35.91 -34.99 -57.68
N LEU A 30 -35.73 -35.50 -58.89
CA LEU A 30 -36.47 -35.05 -60.06
C LEU A 30 -37.30 -36.21 -60.60
N GLU A 31 -38.61 -36.00 -60.61
CA GLU A 31 -39.56 -36.86 -61.31
C GLU A 31 -39.88 -36.20 -62.65
N ILE A 32 -39.71 -36.97 -63.73
CA ILE A 32 -39.99 -36.55 -65.10
C ILE A 32 -41.09 -37.43 -65.68
N THR A 33 -42.15 -36.80 -66.18
CA THR A 33 -43.24 -37.46 -66.91
C THR A 33 -43.15 -37.08 -68.38
N VAL A 34 -43.00 -38.06 -69.26
CA VAL A 34 -43.02 -37.87 -70.71
C VAL A 34 -44.30 -38.47 -71.27
N THR A 35 -45.11 -37.65 -71.93
CA THR A 35 -46.33 -38.08 -72.61
C THR A 35 -46.12 -38.03 -74.11
N GLY A 36 -46.32 -39.17 -74.78
CA GLY A 36 -46.26 -39.29 -76.23
C GLY A 36 -47.55 -39.91 -76.81
N PRO A 37 -47.55 -40.28 -78.09
CA PRO A 37 -48.72 -40.83 -78.79
C PRO A 37 -49.29 -42.12 -78.17
N ASP A 38 -48.44 -42.91 -77.51
CA ASP A 38 -48.78 -44.23 -76.94
C ASP A 38 -49.12 -44.20 -75.44
N GLY A 39 -49.07 -43.02 -74.80
CA GLY A 39 -49.37 -42.85 -73.37
C GLY A 39 -48.33 -41.99 -72.63
N ALA A 40 -48.49 -41.90 -71.30
CA ALA A 40 -47.57 -41.19 -70.40
C ALA A 40 -46.77 -42.19 -69.56
N GLU A 41 -45.46 -41.96 -69.46
CA GLU A 41 -44.55 -42.70 -68.58
C GLU A 41 -43.87 -41.72 -67.61
N THR A 42 -43.73 -42.12 -66.35
CA THR A 42 -43.11 -41.31 -65.30
C THR A 42 -41.93 -42.07 -64.72
N ALA A 43 -40.78 -41.41 -64.61
CA ALA A 43 -39.60 -41.93 -63.94
C ALA A 43 -39.07 -40.90 -62.92
N SER A 44 -38.38 -41.37 -61.89
CA SER A 44 -37.79 -40.53 -60.86
C SER A 44 -36.37 -40.97 -60.57
N ASP A 45 -35.48 -40.00 -60.38
CA ASP A 45 -34.09 -40.21 -59.98
C ASP A 45 -33.73 -39.21 -58.86
N SER A 46 -32.68 -39.49 -58.10
CA SER A 46 -32.25 -38.64 -56.98
C SER A 46 -30.74 -38.55 -56.85
N ARG A 47 -30.24 -37.37 -56.50
CA ARG A 47 -28.83 -37.11 -56.29
C ARG A 47 -28.57 -36.38 -54.98
N VAL A 48 -27.57 -36.84 -54.23
CA VAL A 48 -27.00 -36.09 -53.10
C VAL A 48 -26.00 -35.09 -53.65
N VAL A 49 -26.18 -33.82 -53.31
CA VAL A 49 -25.33 -32.70 -53.74
C VAL A 49 -24.83 -31.92 -52.51
N PRO A 50 -23.66 -31.27 -52.58
CA PRO A 50 -23.25 -30.34 -51.54
C PRO A 50 -24.26 -29.19 -51.44
N LEU A 51 -24.42 -28.65 -50.24
CA LEU A 51 -25.28 -27.50 -49.98
C LEU A 51 -24.46 -26.32 -49.49
N ASP A 52 -24.67 -25.17 -50.10
CA ASP A 52 -24.21 -23.88 -49.60
C ASP A 52 -25.42 -22.99 -49.29
N GLY A 53 -25.21 -21.87 -48.59
CA GLY A 53 -26.28 -20.93 -48.31
C GLY A 53 -25.87 -19.77 -47.43
N GLU A 54 -26.74 -18.77 -47.37
CA GLU A 54 -26.57 -17.58 -46.56
C GLU A 54 -27.93 -17.08 -46.05
N GLY A 55 -27.92 -16.29 -44.98
CA GLY A 55 -29.14 -15.76 -44.41
C GLY A 55 -28.88 -14.90 -43.18
N ALA A 56 -29.97 -14.45 -42.56
CA ALA A 56 -29.95 -13.69 -41.33
C ALA A 56 -31.07 -14.19 -40.41
N VAL A 57 -30.76 -14.27 -39.12
CA VAL A 57 -31.66 -14.80 -38.10
C VAL A 57 -31.60 -13.95 -36.85
N ARG A 58 -32.73 -13.89 -36.14
CA ARG A 58 -32.85 -13.29 -34.82
C ARG A 58 -33.62 -14.20 -33.88
N PHE A 59 -33.31 -14.17 -32.58
CA PHE A 59 -34.05 -14.89 -31.55
C PHE A 59 -34.90 -13.95 -30.69
N THR A 60 -35.96 -14.50 -30.10
CA THR A 60 -36.83 -13.82 -29.13
C THR A 60 -37.09 -14.73 -27.92
N PRO A 61 -37.15 -14.18 -26.69
CA PRO A 61 -36.68 -12.82 -26.34
C PRO A 61 -35.16 -12.66 -26.51
N ASP A 62 -34.61 -11.51 -26.16
CA ASP A 62 -33.17 -11.20 -26.18
C ASP A 62 -32.34 -11.97 -25.13
N PHE A 63 -32.89 -13.03 -24.52
CA PHE A 63 -32.22 -13.87 -23.54
C PHE A 63 -32.69 -15.34 -23.63
N GLU A 64 -31.85 -16.27 -23.17
CA GLU A 64 -32.21 -17.68 -23.05
C GLU A 64 -33.12 -17.95 -21.83
N PRO A 65 -34.09 -18.87 -21.92
CA PRO A 65 -34.38 -19.72 -23.08
C PRO A 65 -35.20 -18.98 -24.15
N PHE A 66 -34.73 -19.04 -25.40
CA PHE A 66 -35.46 -18.50 -26.53
C PHE A 66 -36.77 -19.27 -26.76
N ASN A 67 -37.86 -18.54 -26.96
CA ASN A 67 -39.17 -19.10 -27.27
C ASN A 67 -39.63 -18.83 -28.71
N GLY A 68 -38.85 -18.07 -29.48
CA GLY A 68 -39.07 -17.87 -30.90
C GLY A 68 -37.79 -17.60 -31.69
N MET A 69 -37.88 -17.85 -32.99
CA MET A 69 -36.81 -17.68 -33.97
C MET A 69 -37.38 -17.04 -35.23
N ILE A 70 -36.73 -15.97 -35.68
CA ILE A 70 -37.13 -15.20 -36.86
C ILE A 70 -36.03 -15.36 -37.92
N LEU A 71 -36.36 -15.99 -39.05
CA LEU A 71 -35.52 -15.99 -40.23
C LEU A 71 -35.84 -14.73 -41.02
N ASP A 72 -34.96 -13.72 -40.99
CA ASP A 72 -35.16 -12.49 -41.75
C ASP A 72 -34.92 -12.73 -43.25
N SER A 73 -33.96 -13.59 -43.57
CA SER A 73 -33.69 -14.08 -44.92
C SER A 73 -32.98 -15.43 -44.87
N LEU A 74 -33.21 -16.26 -45.89
CA LEU A 74 -32.47 -17.52 -46.07
C LEU A 74 -32.46 -17.88 -47.56
N SER A 75 -31.27 -18.13 -48.09
CA SER A 75 -31.06 -18.61 -49.45
C SER A 75 -30.13 -19.82 -49.43
N LEU A 76 -30.63 -20.94 -49.93
CA LEU A 76 -29.93 -22.21 -50.00
C LEU A 76 -29.58 -22.53 -51.45
N ARG A 77 -28.35 -22.96 -51.70
CA ARG A 77 -27.78 -23.22 -53.02
C ARG A 77 -27.30 -24.67 -53.10
N PRO A 78 -28.18 -25.62 -53.46
CA PRO A 78 -27.75 -26.98 -53.78
C PRO A 78 -26.80 -26.98 -54.99
N GLY A 79 -25.78 -27.83 -54.95
CA GLY A 79 -24.85 -27.99 -56.06
C GLY A 79 -25.51 -28.56 -57.32
N ASP A 80 -24.88 -28.30 -58.46
CA ASP A 80 -25.30 -28.83 -59.76
C ASP A 80 -25.35 -30.36 -59.77
N CYS A 81 -26.31 -30.94 -60.50
CA CYS A 81 -26.43 -32.38 -60.64
C CYS A 81 -26.91 -32.82 -62.04
N ALA A 82 -26.49 -34.01 -62.44
CA ALA A 82 -26.96 -34.71 -63.63
C ALA A 82 -27.76 -35.94 -63.20
N LEU A 83 -28.94 -36.12 -63.79
CA LEU A 83 -29.88 -37.21 -63.54
C LEU A 83 -30.18 -37.92 -64.86
N ASN A 84 -30.31 -39.25 -64.83
CA ASN A 84 -30.48 -40.04 -66.06
C ASN A 84 -31.70 -40.94 -65.96
N TYR A 85 -32.44 -41.01 -67.05
CA TYR A 85 -33.70 -41.74 -67.13
C TYR A 85 -33.75 -42.59 -68.40
N GLU A 86 -34.50 -43.69 -68.32
CA GLU A 86 -34.79 -44.57 -69.46
C GLU A 86 -36.31 -44.60 -69.67
N PHE A 87 -36.76 -44.31 -70.89
CA PHE A 87 -38.19 -44.27 -71.26
C PHE A 87 -38.50 -45.17 -72.47
N PHE A 88 -39.77 -45.58 -72.60
CA PHE A 88 -40.30 -46.32 -73.75
C PHE A 88 -39.51 -47.58 -74.15
N CYS A 89 -39.02 -48.32 -73.16
CA CYS A 89 -38.19 -49.51 -73.35
C CYS A 89 -38.91 -50.62 -74.13
N ASN A 90 -38.32 -51.08 -75.24
CA ASN A 90 -38.85 -52.19 -76.05
C ASN A 90 -37.75 -53.24 -76.37
N PRO A 91 -38.06 -54.55 -76.31
CA PRO A 91 -37.15 -55.63 -76.71
C PRO A 91 -36.46 -55.49 -78.08
N LEU A 92 -37.05 -54.77 -79.04
CA LEU A 92 -36.52 -54.61 -80.40
C LEU A 92 -35.57 -53.41 -80.59
N PHE A 93 -35.73 -52.34 -79.81
CA PHE A 93 -35.05 -51.05 -80.05
C PHE A 93 -34.30 -50.48 -78.85
N GLY A 94 -34.37 -51.11 -77.67
CA GLY A 94 -33.78 -50.58 -76.44
C GLY A 94 -34.68 -49.53 -75.77
N CYS A 95 -34.12 -48.82 -74.79
CA CYS A 95 -34.76 -47.68 -74.11
C CYS A 95 -34.30 -46.36 -74.74
N VAL A 96 -35.10 -45.32 -74.54
CA VAL A 96 -34.72 -43.94 -74.85
C VAL A 96 -34.07 -43.34 -73.61
N ASP A 97 -32.77 -43.08 -73.70
CA ASP A 97 -32.04 -42.37 -72.66
C ASP A 97 -32.40 -40.88 -72.68
N VAL A 98 -32.70 -40.35 -71.50
CA VAL A 98 -32.96 -38.92 -71.27
C VAL A 98 -32.07 -38.47 -70.12
N GLY A 99 -31.09 -37.62 -70.43
CA GLY A 99 -30.26 -36.95 -69.44
C GLY A 99 -30.85 -35.59 -69.06
N VAL A 100 -30.87 -35.26 -67.78
CA VAL A 100 -31.25 -33.93 -67.29
C VAL A 100 -30.14 -33.38 -66.40
N ASP A 101 -29.52 -32.29 -66.84
CA ASP A 101 -28.61 -31.50 -66.02
C ASP A 101 -29.42 -30.38 -65.35
N LEU A 102 -29.26 -30.24 -64.04
CA LEU A 102 -29.75 -29.11 -63.25
C LEU A 102 -28.56 -28.30 -62.75
N ARG A 103 -28.60 -26.98 -62.99
CA ARG A 103 -27.52 -26.07 -62.59
C ARG A 103 -28.06 -24.83 -61.88
N GLN A 104 -27.20 -24.22 -61.05
CA GLN A 104 -27.49 -22.96 -60.37
C GLN A 104 -28.77 -22.99 -59.53
N LEU A 105 -29.11 -24.15 -58.95
CA LEU A 105 -30.29 -24.30 -58.11
C LEU A 105 -30.17 -23.39 -56.88
N THR A 106 -31.18 -22.56 -56.66
CA THR A 106 -31.28 -21.66 -55.51
C THR A 106 -32.70 -21.71 -54.95
N ALA A 107 -32.84 -22.10 -53.69
CA ALA A 107 -34.09 -22.03 -52.94
C ALA A 107 -34.03 -20.83 -51.97
N THR A 108 -34.91 -19.85 -52.17
CA THR A 108 -34.91 -18.60 -51.39
C THR A 108 -36.23 -18.42 -50.64
N LEU A 109 -36.14 -18.19 -49.33
CA LEU A 109 -37.26 -17.84 -48.46
C LEU A 109 -37.89 -16.52 -48.91
N GLN A 110 -39.21 -16.50 -49.08
CA GLN A 110 -39.95 -15.33 -49.54
C GLN A 110 -40.43 -14.48 -48.35
N GLY A 111 -39.53 -13.64 -47.84
CA GLY A 111 -39.77 -12.68 -46.76
C GLY A 111 -39.46 -13.21 -45.36
N PRO A 112 -39.44 -12.34 -44.33
CA PRO A 112 -39.15 -12.75 -42.97
C PRO A 112 -40.18 -13.75 -42.44
N ALA A 113 -39.71 -14.78 -41.75
CA ALA A 113 -40.53 -15.84 -41.20
C ALA A 113 -40.25 -16.02 -39.70
N GLY A 114 -41.25 -15.75 -38.87
CA GLY A 114 -41.21 -16.04 -37.42
C GLY A 114 -41.78 -17.41 -37.10
N ALA A 115 -41.18 -18.11 -36.14
CA ALA A 115 -41.65 -19.38 -35.61
C ALA A 115 -41.50 -19.41 -34.08
N SER A 116 -42.41 -20.12 -33.40
CA SER A 116 -42.26 -20.45 -31.99
C SER A 116 -41.40 -21.71 -31.83
N ILE A 117 -40.55 -21.72 -30.81
CA ILE A 117 -39.77 -22.88 -30.41
C ILE A 117 -40.58 -23.67 -29.38
N VAL A 118 -40.84 -24.95 -29.66
CA VAL A 118 -41.59 -25.85 -28.76
C VAL A 118 -40.74 -27.07 -28.46
N GLY A 119 -40.15 -27.09 -27.26
CA GLY A 119 -39.10 -28.07 -26.94
C GLY A 119 -37.88 -27.80 -27.81
N ASP A 120 -37.51 -28.76 -28.65
CA ASP A 120 -36.43 -28.62 -29.64
C ASP A 120 -36.95 -28.48 -31.08
N GLN A 121 -38.25 -28.27 -31.28
CA GLN A 121 -38.85 -28.16 -32.61
C GLN A 121 -39.11 -26.71 -32.99
N VAL A 122 -38.80 -26.36 -34.23
CA VAL A 122 -39.11 -25.05 -34.81
C VAL A 122 -39.61 -25.23 -36.26
N GLY A 123 -40.61 -24.44 -36.65
CA GLY A 123 -41.21 -24.55 -37.97
C GLY A 123 -41.85 -23.26 -38.47
N TRP A 124 -41.60 -22.96 -39.74
CA TRP A 124 -42.01 -21.74 -40.44
C TRP A 124 -43.04 -22.04 -41.53
N GLY A 125 -44.13 -21.30 -41.53
CA GLY A 125 -45.17 -21.34 -42.57
C GLY A 125 -44.97 -20.30 -43.66
N ALA A 126 -43.76 -20.18 -44.22
CA ALA A 126 -43.41 -19.15 -45.19
C ALA A 126 -43.11 -19.74 -46.58
N PRO A 127 -43.47 -19.03 -47.67
CA PRO A 127 -43.25 -19.54 -49.02
C PRO A 127 -41.78 -19.55 -49.43
N TRP A 128 -41.43 -20.44 -50.36
CA TRP A 128 -40.10 -20.59 -50.93
C TRP A 128 -40.14 -20.46 -52.44
N ARG A 129 -39.16 -19.76 -53.02
CA ARG A 129 -38.95 -19.67 -54.46
C ARG A 129 -37.74 -20.51 -54.86
N LEU A 130 -37.93 -21.46 -55.78
CA LEU A 130 -36.86 -22.26 -56.38
C LEU A 130 -36.57 -21.71 -57.76
N VAL A 131 -35.30 -21.38 -58.00
CA VAL A 131 -34.78 -20.98 -59.31
C VAL A 131 -33.65 -21.90 -59.71
N GLY A 132 -33.56 -22.27 -60.99
CA GLY A 132 -32.39 -22.98 -61.53
C GLY A 132 -32.52 -23.29 -63.00
N ASP A 133 -31.41 -23.56 -63.66
CA ASP A 133 -31.37 -23.91 -65.07
C ASP A 133 -31.51 -25.42 -65.25
N TYR A 134 -32.21 -25.83 -66.31
CA TYR A 134 -32.24 -27.22 -66.73
C TYR A 134 -31.85 -27.36 -68.19
N THR A 135 -31.15 -28.45 -68.53
CA THR A 135 -30.98 -28.93 -69.90
C THR A 135 -31.37 -30.40 -69.97
N ILE A 136 -32.20 -30.73 -70.95
CA ILE A 136 -32.63 -32.10 -71.25
C ILE A 136 -31.99 -32.48 -72.57
N ASP A 137 -31.25 -33.59 -72.56
CA ASP A 137 -30.60 -34.16 -73.74
C ASP A 137 -31.07 -35.59 -73.94
N SER A 138 -31.64 -35.86 -75.13
CA SER A 138 -32.07 -37.18 -75.56
C SER A 138 -31.89 -37.34 -77.07
N LEU A 139 -31.98 -38.57 -77.57
CA LEU A 139 -32.03 -38.87 -79.00
C LEU A 139 -33.31 -38.36 -79.68
N LEU A 140 -34.40 -38.17 -78.91
CA LEU A 140 -35.71 -37.77 -79.46
C LEU A 140 -35.93 -36.26 -79.48
N PHE A 141 -35.36 -35.54 -78.52
CA PHE A 141 -35.49 -34.10 -78.37
C PHE A 141 -34.38 -33.56 -77.46
N SER A 142 -34.10 -32.27 -77.57
CA SER A 142 -33.34 -31.53 -76.58
C SER A 142 -34.10 -30.27 -76.21
N ALA A 143 -34.05 -29.90 -74.92
CA ALA A 143 -34.74 -28.73 -74.40
C ALA A 143 -33.88 -28.09 -73.31
N SER A 144 -34.00 -26.77 -73.15
CA SER A 144 -33.38 -26.06 -72.02
C SER A 144 -34.33 -24.97 -71.54
N GLY A 145 -34.18 -24.59 -70.27
CA GLY A 145 -35.03 -23.56 -69.69
C GLY A 145 -34.66 -23.29 -68.24
N VAL A 146 -35.54 -22.55 -67.58
CA VAL A 146 -35.39 -22.12 -66.19
C VAL A 146 -36.57 -22.63 -65.39
N ILE A 147 -36.28 -23.28 -64.26
CA ILE A 147 -37.22 -23.50 -63.17
C ILE A 147 -37.33 -22.18 -62.43
N ASP A 148 -38.53 -21.64 -62.27
CA ASP A 148 -38.81 -20.46 -61.43
C ASP A 148 -40.21 -20.60 -60.82
N VAL A 149 -40.26 -21.19 -59.62
CA VAL A 149 -41.52 -21.54 -58.97
C VAL A 149 -41.51 -21.11 -57.52
N THR A 150 -42.61 -20.50 -57.07
CA THR A 150 -42.86 -20.22 -55.66
C THR A 150 -43.92 -21.17 -55.10
N THR A 151 -43.61 -21.83 -53.98
CA THR A 151 -44.54 -22.73 -53.29
C THR A 151 -44.74 -22.31 -51.84
N GLY A 152 -45.95 -22.57 -51.32
CA GLY A 152 -46.29 -22.32 -49.90
C GLY A 152 -45.86 -23.45 -48.96
N VAL A 153 -44.75 -24.13 -49.26
CA VAL A 153 -44.28 -25.26 -48.43
C VAL A 153 -43.72 -24.74 -47.10
N GLY A 154 -44.07 -25.42 -46.00
CA GLY A 154 -43.46 -25.15 -44.71
C GLY A 154 -42.01 -25.63 -44.66
N PHE A 155 -41.25 -25.03 -43.75
CA PHE A 155 -39.87 -25.39 -43.43
C PHE A 155 -39.80 -25.71 -41.93
N ASN A 156 -39.15 -26.79 -41.53
CA ASN A 156 -38.99 -27.14 -40.12
C ASN A 156 -37.64 -27.80 -39.84
N GLY A 157 -37.27 -27.88 -38.56
CA GLY A 157 -36.06 -28.56 -38.10
C GLY A 157 -36.01 -28.69 -36.58
N ARG A 158 -34.93 -29.32 -36.09
CA ARG A 158 -34.61 -29.39 -34.66
C ARG A 158 -33.57 -28.35 -34.29
N ILE A 159 -33.86 -27.57 -33.26
CA ILE A 159 -32.97 -26.53 -32.76
C ILE A 159 -32.29 -26.97 -31.45
N SER A 160 -30.99 -26.74 -31.38
CA SER A 160 -30.22 -26.73 -30.12
C SER A 160 -29.56 -25.37 -29.94
N VAL A 161 -29.62 -24.86 -28.70
CA VAL A 161 -29.08 -23.55 -28.32
C VAL A 161 -28.30 -23.73 -27.01
N GLY A 162 -27.13 -23.09 -26.91
CA GLY A 162 -26.40 -22.96 -25.65
C GLY A 162 -24.97 -22.48 -25.87
N GLY A 163 -24.40 -21.84 -24.84
CA GLY A 163 -22.99 -21.41 -24.83
C GLY A 163 -22.64 -20.39 -25.92
N GLY A 164 -23.56 -19.49 -26.28
CA GLY A 164 -23.36 -18.50 -27.35
C GLY A 164 -23.51 -19.04 -28.77
N GLY A 165 -23.84 -20.32 -28.93
CA GLY A 165 -24.00 -21.00 -30.22
C GLY A 165 -25.38 -21.62 -30.41
N TRP A 166 -25.78 -21.79 -31.67
CA TRP A 166 -27.01 -22.48 -32.04
C TRP A 166 -26.80 -23.37 -33.26
N ARG A 167 -27.62 -24.42 -33.36
CA ARG A 167 -27.67 -25.35 -34.49
C ARG A 167 -29.12 -25.68 -34.83
N LEU A 168 -29.45 -25.66 -36.11
CA LEU A 168 -30.70 -26.18 -36.68
C LEU A 168 -30.38 -27.33 -37.61
N ASP A 169 -30.88 -28.53 -37.34
CA ASP A 169 -30.68 -29.71 -38.19
C ASP A 169 -31.98 -30.49 -38.41
N GLN A 170 -31.86 -31.67 -39.05
CA GLN A 170 -33.02 -32.49 -39.47
C GLN A 170 -34.02 -31.69 -40.30
N MET A 171 -33.51 -30.81 -41.16
CA MET A 171 -34.32 -29.85 -41.89
C MET A 171 -35.19 -30.53 -42.95
N LEU A 172 -36.46 -30.13 -43.02
CA LEU A 172 -37.38 -30.59 -44.06
C LEU A 172 -37.97 -29.40 -44.82
N LEU A 173 -37.82 -29.44 -46.15
CA LEU A 173 -38.47 -28.54 -47.09
C LEU A 173 -39.45 -29.36 -47.94
N GLY A 174 -40.66 -28.83 -48.19
CA GLY A 174 -41.63 -29.51 -49.04
C GLY A 174 -41.23 -29.55 -50.53
N THR A 175 -41.93 -30.36 -51.33
CA THR A 175 -41.68 -30.53 -52.77
C THR A 175 -42.06 -29.29 -53.57
N ILE A 176 -41.21 -28.90 -54.52
CA ILE A 176 -41.44 -27.79 -55.46
C ILE A 176 -41.71 -28.37 -56.86
N VAL A 177 -42.68 -27.83 -57.61
CA VAL A 177 -43.17 -28.43 -58.87
C VAL A 177 -43.03 -27.43 -60.02
N SER A 178 -42.41 -27.81 -61.14
CA SER A 178 -42.16 -26.90 -62.28
C SER A 178 -42.46 -27.55 -63.63
N ASP A 179 -43.28 -26.94 -64.47
CA ASP A 179 -43.60 -27.49 -65.79
C ASP A 179 -42.57 -27.10 -66.88
N VAL A 180 -42.39 -27.94 -67.90
CA VAL A 180 -41.59 -27.63 -69.10
C VAL A 180 -42.49 -26.91 -70.13
N PRO A 181 -42.10 -25.74 -70.67
CA PRO A 181 -42.88 -25.03 -71.67
C PRO A 181 -43.14 -25.85 -72.95
N ALA A 182 -44.35 -25.74 -73.50
CA ALA A 182 -44.78 -26.52 -74.67
C ALA A 182 -44.11 -26.11 -75.99
N ASP A 183 -43.56 -24.91 -76.08
CA ASP A 183 -42.83 -24.39 -77.24
C ASP A 183 -41.42 -24.97 -77.40
N SER A 184 -40.91 -25.63 -76.35
CA SER A 184 -39.60 -26.29 -76.33
C SER A 184 -39.66 -27.78 -76.72
N LEU A 185 -40.83 -28.28 -77.15
CA LEU A 185 -41.07 -29.72 -77.39
C LEU A 185 -41.62 -29.99 -78.80
N PRO A 186 -41.32 -31.16 -79.40
CA PRO A 186 -41.94 -31.58 -80.66
C PRO A 186 -43.47 -31.74 -80.56
N GLU A 187 -44.18 -31.54 -81.68
CA GLU A 187 -45.65 -31.67 -81.74
C GLU A 187 -46.09 -33.09 -81.34
N GLY A 188 -46.95 -33.19 -80.32
CA GLY A 188 -47.46 -34.47 -79.79
C GLY A 188 -46.68 -35.04 -78.60
N ILE A 189 -45.66 -34.35 -78.09
CA ILE A 189 -44.94 -34.70 -76.86
C ILE A 189 -45.18 -33.63 -75.78
N SER A 190 -45.44 -34.04 -74.54
CA SER A 190 -45.39 -33.15 -73.36
C SER A 190 -44.49 -33.71 -72.27
N VAL A 191 -43.78 -32.82 -71.57
CA VAL A 191 -42.87 -33.17 -70.48
C VAL A 191 -43.25 -32.37 -69.23
N GLN A 192 -43.39 -33.03 -68.08
CA GLN A 192 -43.56 -32.39 -66.77
C GLN A 192 -42.37 -32.74 -65.88
N LEU A 193 -41.84 -31.75 -65.15
CA LEU A 193 -40.78 -31.93 -64.17
C LEU A 193 -41.31 -31.67 -62.75
N ARG A 194 -40.91 -32.49 -61.79
CA ARG A 194 -41.25 -32.30 -60.37
C ARG A 194 -39.96 -32.42 -59.57
N THR A 195 -39.47 -31.30 -59.06
CA THR A 195 -38.16 -31.19 -58.40
C THR A 195 -38.33 -30.97 -56.90
N SER A 196 -38.06 -31.97 -56.07
CA SER A 196 -37.98 -31.78 -54.61
C SER A 196 -36.53 -31.64 -54.13
N VAL A 197 -36.33 -30.78 -53.14
CA VAL A 197 -35.05 -30.59 -52.44
C VAL A 197 -35.23 -31.07 -51.00
N GLY A 198 -34.63 -32.21 -50.66
CA GLY A 198 -34.59 -32.75 -49.30
C GLY A 198 -33.39 -32.22 -48.53
N LEU A 199 -33.61 -31.64 -47.34
CA LEU A 199 -32.57 -31.02 -46.51
C LEU A 199 -32.21 -31.84 -45.26
N GLY A 200 -32.61 -33.12 -45.20
CA GLY A 200 -32.40 -33.95 -44.01
C GLY A 200 -30.92 -34.19 -43.65
N GLY A 201 -30.00 -33.98 -44.61
CA GLY A 201 -28.55 -34.03 -44.42
C GLY A 201 -27.88 -32.66 -44.28
N ALA A 202 -28.65 -31.60 -44.05
CA ALA A 202 -28.16 -30.25 -43.89
C ALA A 202 -28.34 -29.75 -42.45
N ALA A 203 -27.46 -28.83 -42.05
CA ALA A 203 -27.61 -28.08 -40.83
C ALA A 203 -27.26 -26.60 -41.04
N LEU A 204 -27.92 -25.72 -40.30
CA LEU A 204 -27.54 -24.33 -40.14
C LEU A 204 -26.91 -24.16 -38.76
N VAL A 205 -25.86 -23.37 -38.67
CA VAL A 205 -25.18 -23.06 -37.42
C VAL A 205 -24.87 -21.58 -37.35
N GLY A 206 -24.68 -21.09 -36.13
CA GLY A 206 -24.19 -19.75 -35.91
C GLY A 206 -24.04 -19.43 -34.44
N ASN A 207 -23.68 -18.18 -34.19
CA ASN A 207 -23.44 -17.63 -32.87
C ASN A 207 -24.41 -16.48 -32.62
N TYR A 208 -24.83 -16.32 -31.37
CA TYR A 208 -25.53 -15.14 -30.88
C TYR A 208 -24.72 -14.52 -29.75
N GLU A 209 -24.89 -13.24 -29.50
CA GLU A 209 -24.18 -12.52 -28.44
C GLU A 209 -25.03 -12.53 -27.17
N PRO A 210 -24.78 -13.42 -26.18
CA PRO A 210 -25.63 -13.52 -25.01
C PRO A 210 -25.70 -12.16 -24.30
N PRO A 211 -26.87 -11.76 -23.77
CA PRO A 211 -26.94 -10.56 -22.96
C PRO A 211 -26.05 -10.71 -21.72
N PRO A 212 -25.46 -9.61 -21.21
CA PRO A 212 -24.77 -9.64 -19.92
C PRO A 212 -25.72 -10.13 -18.82
N PRO A 213 -25.21 -10.73 -17.74
CA PRO A 213 -26.02 -11.03 -16.56
C PRO A 213 -26.81 -9.79 -16.12
N GLU A 214 -28.07 -9.94 -15.73
CA GLU A 214 -28.97 -8.82 -15.39
C GLU A 214 -28.39 -7.90 -14.29
N ALA A 215 -27.55 -8.45 -13.41
CA ALA A 215 -26.89 -7.72 -12.34
C ALA A 215 -25.71 -6.83 -12.83
N CYS A 216 -25.13 -7.11 -13.99
CA CYS A 216 -24.00 -6.36 -14.52
C CYS A 216 -24.43 -5.02 -15.12
N GLY A 217 -23.73 -3.95 -14.75
CA GLY A 217 -24.01 -2.57 -15.13
C GLY A 217 -24.85 -1.77 -14.13
N SER A 218 -25.11 -2.30 -12.93
CA SER A 218 -25.93 -1.59 -11.92
C SER A 218 -25.59 -1.89 -10.45
N GLY A 219 -24.38 -2.40 -10.16
CA GLY A 219 -23.99 -2.89 -8.84
C GLY A 219 -23.18 -1.91 -7.97
N GLY A 220 -22.58 -0.88 -8.56
CA GLY A 220 -21.55 -0.04 -7.93
C GLY A 220 -20.13 -0.37 -8.43
N ASP A 221 -19.11 0.18 -7.77
CA ASP A 221 -17.71 0.00 -8.21
C ASP A 221 -17.24 -1.46 -8.07
N CYS A 222 -16.66 -2.01 -9.16
CA CYS A 222 -16.27 -3.42 -9.21
C CYS A 222 -15.16 -3.82 -8.24
N ASN A 223 -14.32 -2.88 -7.81
CA ASN A 223 -13.24 -3.12 -6.85
C ASN A 223 -13.69 -2.92 -5.38
N LEU A 224 -14.98 -2.65 -5.13
CA LEU A 224 -15.54 -2.46 -3.79
C LEU A 224 -16.62 -3.50 -3.50
N ALA A 225 -16.55 -4.13 -2.32
CA ALA A 225 -17.60 -5.02 -1.87
C ALA A 225 -18.88 -4.23 -1.52
N HIS A 226 -20.04 -4.76 -1.91
CA HIS A 226 -21.34 -4.15 -1.66
C HIS A 226 -22.47 -5.20 -1.64
N ASP A 227 -23.61 -4.82 -1.07
CA ASP A 227 -24.72 -5.75 -0.82
C ASP A 227 -25.53 -6.14 -2.08
N SER A 228 -25.37 -5.40 -3.19
CA SER A 228 -25.97 -5.74 -4.50
C SER A 228 -25.15 -6.81 -5.23
N PRO A 229 -25.77 -7.67 -6.06
CA PRO A 229 -25.05 -8.47 -7.04
C PRO A 229 -24.57 -7.65 -8.24
N GLY A 230 -23.50 -8.11 -8.90
CA GLY A 230 -22.90 -7.49 -10.09
C GLY A 230 -22.15 -6.19 -9.80
N CYS A 231 -21.56 -5.53 -10.79
CA CYS A 231 -20.92 -4.22 -10.64
C CYS A 231 -21.12 -3.36 -11.90
N ASP A 232 -20.70 -2.10 -11.89
CA ASP A 232 -21.03 -1.10 -12.92
C ASP A 232 -20.24 -1.28 -14.24
N ASP A 233 -19.04 -1.85 -14.19
CA ASP A 233 -18.28 -2.20 -15.39
C ASP A 233 -18.76 -3.56 -15.91
N ILE A 234 -19.54 -3.53 -17.00
CA ILE A 234 -20.15 -4.73 -17.61
C ILE A 234 -19.08 -5.78 -18.00
N PRO A 235 -18.04 -5.44 -18.79
CA PRO A 235 -16.97 -6.40 -19.10
C PRO A 235 -16.28 -7.01 -17.89
N CYS A 236 -16.03 -6.23 -16.84
CA CYS A 236 -15.43 -6.74 -15.61
C CYS A 236 -16.39 -7.68 -14.87
N CYS A 237 -17.63 -7.24 -14.72
CA CYS A 237 -18.69 -8.01 -14.09
C CYS A 237 -18.86 -9.37 -14.77
N GLU A 238 -18.94 -9.42 -16.10
CA GLU A 238 -19.05 -10.67 -16.85
C GLU A 238 -17.90 -11.64 -16.58
N GLN A 239 -16.66 -11.15 -16.48
CA GLN A 239 -15.50 -11.98 -16.19
C GLN A 239 -15.55 -12.57 -14.78
N VAL A 240 -15.87 -11.74 -13.79
CA VAL A 240 -16.00 -12.19 -12.40
C VAL A 240 -17.13 -13.21 -12.27
N CYS A 241 -18.27 -12.93 -12.90
CA CYS A 241 -19.46 -13.79 -12.84
C CYS A 241 -19.26 -15.13 -13.55
N ALA A 242 -18.40 -15.17 -14.57
CA ALA A 242 -18.01 -16.42 -15.22
C ALA A 242 -17.13 -17.32 -14.33
N VAL A 243 -16.39 -16.73 -13.39
CA VAL A 243 -15.55 -17.46 -12.43
C VAL A 243 -16.34 -17.82 -11.17
N ASP A 244 -17.09 -16.87 -10.60
CA ASP A 244 -17.98 -17.08 -9.46
C ASP A 244 -19.38 -16.49 -9.71
N PRO A 245 -20.37 -17.35 -10.08
CA PRO A 245 -21.74 -16.92 -10.30
C PRO A 245 -22.42 -16.29 -9.07
N ILE A 246 -21.93 -16.55 -7.84
CA ILE A 246 -22.50 -15.95 -6.63
C ILE A 246 -22.39 -14.42 -6.66
N CYS A 247 -21.36 -13.89 -7.32
CA CYS A 247 -21.14 -12.45 -7.47
C CYS A 247 -22.26 -11.72 -8.23
N CYS A 248 -22.92 -12.37 -9.20
CA CYS A 248 -24.10 -11.83 -9.90
C CYS A 248 -25.44 -12.33 -9.39
N GLU A 249 -25.48 -13.41 -8.61
CA GLU A 249 -26.74 -14.01 -8.17
C GLU A 249 -27.14 -13.60 -6.74
N VAL A 250 -26.16 -13.32 -5.87
CA VAL A 250 -26.39 -13.17 -4.43
C VAL A 250 -25.85 -11.84 -3.90
N ILE A 251 -24.55 -11.58 -4.04
CA ILE A 251 -23.88 -10.42 -3.44
C ILE A 251 -22.50 -10.23 -4.08
N TRP A 252 -22.06 -8.99 -4.23
CA TRP A 252 -20.69 -8.66 -4.60
C TRP A 252 -19.83 -8.47 -3.34
N ASP A 253 -19.39 -9.57 -2.73
CA ASP A 253 -18.60 -9.52 -1.49
C ASP A 253 -17.11 -9.22 -1.72
N VAL A 254 -16.29 -9.31 -0.66
CA VAL A 254 -14.84 -9.06 -0.73
C VAL A 254 -14.12 -10.03 -1.69
N ASN A 255 -14.63 -11.25 -1.86
CA ASN A 255 -14.03 -12.19 -2.82
C ASN A 255 -14.36 -11.77 -4.24
N CYS A 256 -15.57 -11.30 -4.51
CA CYS A 256 -15.95 -10.73 -5.80
C CYS A 256 -15.08 -9.52 -6.17
N ALA A 257 -14.89 -8.59 -5.23
CA ALA A 257 -14.02 -7.43 -5.43
C ALA A 257 -12.54 -7.81 -5.65
N ASN A 258 -12.00 -8.77 -4.89
CA ASN A 258 -10.63 -9.26 -5.09
C ASN A 258 -10.45 -9.95 -6.44
N LEU A 259 -11.43 -10.77 -6.83
CA LEU A 259 -11.45 -11.45 -8.11
C LEU A 259 -11.58 -10.45 -9.27
N ALA A 260 -12.31 -9.34 -9.08
CA ALA A 260 -12.38 -8.23 -10.02
C ALA A 260 -11.04 -7.52 -10.19
N ILE A 261 -10.33 -7.22 -9.08
CA ILE A 261 -8.98 -6.65 -9.11
C ILE A 261 -8.04 -7.53 -9.93
N GLU A 262 -8.07 -8.85 -9.72
CA GLU A 262 -7.22 -9.81 -10.44
C GLU A 262 -7.62 -9.99 -11.91
N SER A 263 -8.91 -10.25 -12.17
CA SER A 263 -9.40 -10.63 -13.51
C SER A 263 -9.53 -9.42 -14.44
N CYS A 264 -9.96 -8.28 -13.91
CA CYS A 264 -10.23 -7.07 -14.69
C CYS A 264 -9.03 -6.13 -14.76
N VAL A 265 -7.95 -6.42 -14.04
CA VAL A 265 -6.73 -5.60 -13.97
C VAL A 265 -7.05 -4.15 -13.56
N ILE A 266 -7.82 -4.01 -12.48
CA ILE A 266 -8.20 -2.72 -11.90
C ILE A 266 -7.51 -2.54 -10.55
N ALA A 267 -7.14 -1.30 -10.22
CA ALA A 267 -6.49 -0.99 -8.95
C ALA A 267 -7.44 -1.19 -7.75
N PRO A 268 -6.92 -1.55 -6.58
CA PRO A 268 -7.69 -1.59 -5.34
C PRO A 268 -8.28 -0.20 -5.02
N PRO A 269 -9.42 -0.13 -4.31
CA PRO A 269 -10.06 1.15 -4.02
C PRO A 269 -9.27 2.04 -3.06
N ASN A 270 -8.29 1.47 -2.37
CA ASN A 270 -7.37 2.16 -1.47
C ASN A 270 -5.95 2.24 -2.02
N ASP A 271 -5.81 2.26 -3.35
CA ASP A 271 -4.57 2.52 -4.09
C ASP A 271 -3.91 3.84 -3.69
N ARG A 272 -4.73 4.85 -3.34
CA ARG A 272 -4.26 6.20 -3.02
C ARG A 272 -4.44 6.54 -1.54
N CYS A 273 -3.51 7.32 -1.01
CA CYS A 273 -3.54 7.76 0.40
C CYS A 273 -4.82 8.51 0.82
N ASP A 274 -5.45 9.26 -0.08
CA ASP A 274 -6.67 10.04 0.17
C ASP A 274 -7.93 9.16 0.18
N GLN A 275 -7.83 7.98 -0.44
CA GLN A 275 -8.84 6.92 -0.44
C GLN A 275 -8.47 5.78 0.53
N ALA A 276 -7.53 6.01 1.46
CA ALA A 276 -7.09 5.02 2.43
C ALA A 276 -8.28 4.35 3.15
N ARG A 277 -8.26 3.02 3.24
CA ARG A 277 -9.34 2.24 3.88
C ARG A 277 -9.23 2.32 5.40
N ASP A 278 -10.33 2.66 6.08
CA ASP A 278 -10.39 2.68 7.54
C ASP A 278 -10.24 1.27 8.13
N LEU A 279 -9.26 1.07 9.02
CA LEU A 279 -9.06 -0.16 9.76
C LEU A 279 -9.15 0.08 11.28
N GLY A 280 -9.98 -0.72 11.95
CA GLY A 280 -9.95 -0.85 13.40
C GLY A 280 -8.86 -1.81 13.86
N LEU A 281 -8.92 -2.25 15.12
CA LEU A 281 -8.11 -3.38 15.57
C LEU A 281 -8.68 -4.69 15.01
N GLY A 282 -7.82 -5.59 14.58
CA GLY A 282 -8.18 -6.89 14.02
C GLY A 282 -7.33 -7.26 12.82
N ARG A 283 -7.79 -8.29 12.10
CA ARG A 283 -7.16 -8.82 10.89
C ARG A 283 -8.00 -8.53 9.66
N PHE A 284 -7.38 -8.09 8.59
CA PHE A 284 -8.08 -7.67 7.38
C PHE A 284 -7.35 -8.15 6.12
N ALA A 285 -8.10 -8.70 5.16
CA ALA A 285 -7.56 -9.02 3.84
C ALA A 285 -7.17 -7.75 3.06
N PHE A 286 -6.09 -7.83 2.30
CA PHE A 286 -5.64 -6.81 1.37
C PHE A 286 -4.90 -7.39 0.15
N THR A 287 -4.76 -6.56 -0.88
CA THR A 287 -3.93 -6.82 -2.06
C THR A 287 -3.44 -5.49 -2.63
N PRO A 288 -2.14 -5.32 -2.94
CA PRO A 288 -1.64 -4.22 -3.75
C PRO A 288 -1.56 -4.57 -5.25
N LEU A 289 -2.14 -5.70 -5.67
CA LEU A 289 -2.13 -6.09 -7.08
C LEU A 289 -2.80 -5.00 -7.94
N ASN A 290 -2.13 -4.60 -9.02
CA ASN A 290 -2.54 -3.53 -9.94
C ASN A 290 -2.63 -2.13 -9.33
N ALA A 291 -2.25 -1.98 -8.06
CA ALA A 291 -2.02 -0.67 -7.46
C ALA A 291 -0.86 0.02 -8.19
N ASP A 292 -0.94 1.34 -8.30
CA ASP A 292 0.24 2.11 -8.64
C ASP A 292 1.21 2.16 -7.45
N THR A 293 2.30 2.90 -7.61
CA THR A 293 3.20 3.14 -6.49
C THR A 293 3.28 4.62 -6.25
N ASP A 294 2.67 5.08 -5.17
CA ASP A 294 2.54 6.49 -4.84
C ASP A 294 3.15 6.82 -3.48
N GLY A 295 2.85 7.97 -2.87
CA GLY A 295 3.40 8.32 -1.57
C GLY A 295 4.88 8.77 -1.53
N PRO A 296 5.33 9.26 -0.36
CA PRO A 296 6.65 9.84 -0.20
C PRO A 296 7.75 8.75 -0.17
N PRO A 297 9.00 9.10 -0.56
CA PRO A 297 10.16 8.25 -0.34
C PRO A 297 10.34 7.92 1.15
N LEU A 298 10.85 6.72 1.45
CA LEU A 298 11.18 6.34 2.82
C LEU A 298 12.43 7.09 3.32
N ALA A 299 12.51 7.32 4.63
CA ALA A 299 13.70 7.88 5.27
C ALA A 299 14.88 6.89 5.24
N THR A 300 16.13 7.36 5.31
CA THR A 300 17.34 6.54 5.19
C THR A 300 17.36 5.33 6.12
N GLY A 301 16.85 5.47 7.35
CA GLY A 301 16.76 4.37 8.32
C GLY A 301 15.81 3.23 7.93
N CYS A 302 15.03 3.40 6.87
CA CYS A 302 14.10 2.42 6.30
C CYS A 302 14.57 1.85 4.96
N LEU A 303 15.73 2.29 4.45
CA LEU A 303 16.24 1.90 3.14
C LEU A 303 17.08 0.64 3.26
N ASP A 304 16.74 -0.38 2.49
CA ASP A 304 17.58 -1.52 2.23
C ASP A 304 18.50 -1.28 1.02
N SER A 305 19.64 -1.96 0.98
CA SER A 305 20.62 -1.82 -0.12
C SER A 305 20.15 -2.37 -1.46
N GLU A 306 19.06 -3.14 -1.49
CA GLU A 306 18.62 -3.89 -2.68
C GLU A 306 17.66 -3.06 -3.54
N THR A 307 16.71 -2.39 -2.88
CA THR A 307 15.62 -1.62 -3.51
C THR A 307 15.62 -0.15 -3.13
N ALA A 308 16.51 0.28 -2.21
CA ALA A 308 16.54 1.63 -1.67
C ALA A 308 15.15 2.08 -1.16
N GLY A 309 14.46 1.19 -0.43
CA GLY A 309 13.16 1.49 0.18
C GLY A 309 11.98 1.63 -0.81
N ALA A 310 12.14 1.21 -2.07
CA ALA A 310 11.07 1.27 -3.06
C ALA A 310 9.92 0.30 -2.75
N PHE A 311 8.68 0.75 -2.91
CA PHE A 311 7.52 -0.13 -2.94
C PHE A 311 7.25 -0.59 -4.38
N ILE A 312 6.63 -1.75 -4.53
CA ILE A 312 6.05 -2.26 -5.76
C ILE A 312 4.58 -2.51 -5.49
N GLY A 313 3.71 -1.66 -6.06
CA GLY A 313 2.28 -1.62 -5.77
C GLY A 313 2.02 -1.33 -4.31
N ASP A 314 1.38 -0.21 -3.98
CA ASP A 314 1.04 0.07 -2.58
C ASP A 314 -0.41 0.46 -2.38
N VAL A 315 -0.91 0.10 -1.20
CA VAL A 315 -2.25 0.41 -0.77
C VAL A 315 -2.21 1.05 0.61
N TRP A 316 -3.20 1.88 0.85
CA TRP A 316 -3.27 2.73 2.02
C TRP A 316 -4.40 2.33 2.94
N PHE A 317 -4.12 2.33 4.22
CA PHE A 317 -5.10 2.19 5.28
C PHE A 317 -4.99 3.37 6.21
N ARG A 318 -6.04 3.62 6.99
CA ARG A 318 -5.99 4.59 8.06
C ARG A 318 -6.52 4.01 9.35
N HIS A 319 -5.86 4.33 10.45
CA HIS A 319 -6.21 3.86 11.77
C HIS A 319 -6.37 5.05 12.71
N THR A 320 -7.54 5.17 13.36
CA THR A 320 -7.77 6.18 14.38
C THR A 320 -7.65 5.54 15.75
N THR A 321 -6.70 6.03 16.56
CA THR A 321 -6.43 5.44 17.85
C THR A 321 -7.41 5.97 18.90
N ALA A 322 -8.08 5.08 19.65
CA ALA A 322 -9.11 5.49 20.61
C ALA A 322 -8.55 5.96 21.98
N VAL A 323 -7.32 5.55 22.33
CA VAL A 323 -6.63 5.83 23.60
C VAL A 323 -5.12 5.89 23.37
N ASP A 324 -4.38 6.67 24.15
CA ASP A 324 -2.91 6.70 24.07
C ASP A 324 -2.33 5.29 24.30
N ASN A 325 -1.78 4.66 23.27
CA ASN A 325 -1.23 3.31 23.37
C ASN A 325 -0.34 2.95 22.18
N GLY A 326 0.47 1.90 22.32
CA GLY A 326 1.21 1.31 21.23
C GLY A 326 0.30 0.54 20.25
N ILE A 327 0.50 0.77 18.96
CA ILE A 327 -0.17 0.10 17.84
C ILE A 327 0.84 -0.73 17.07
N LEU A 328 0.58 -2.03 16.93
CA LEU A 328 1.33 -2.96 16.10
C LEU A 328 0.63 -3.13 14.75
N VAL A 329 1.40 -3.05 13.66
CA VAL A 329 0.97 -3.30 12.28
C VAL A 329 1.80 -4.45 11.74
N SER A 330 1.16 -5.53 11.28
CA SER A 330 1.86 -6.77 10.92
C SER A 330 1.26 -7.46 9.71
N THR A 331 2.11 -7.87 8.77
CA THR A 331 1.80 -8.85 7.71
C THR A 331 2.53 -10.18 7.91
N CYS A 332 3.28 -10.28 9.01
CA CYS A 332 4.11 -11.40 9.43
C CYS A 332 3.42 -12.76 9.28
N GLY A 333 3.85 -13.57 8.31
CA GLY A 333 3.31 -14.90 8.04
C GLY A 333 1.87 -14.95 7.53
N HIS A 334 1.33 -13.80 7.10
CA HIS A 334 -0.04 -13.65 6.64
C HIS A 334 -0.16 -13.04 5.24
N ALA A 335 0.95 -12.63 4.62
CA ALA A 335 1.01 -12.29 3.21
C ALA A 335 1.73 -13.36 2.39
N GLY A 336 1.28 -13.57 1.15
CA GLY A 336 1.87 -14.53 0.21
C GLY A 336 3.08 -14.00 -0.57
N PHE A 337 3.56 -12.81 -0.24
CA PHE A 337 4.63 -12.09 -0.93
C PHE A 337 5.49 -11.32 0.08
N ASP A 338 6.65 -10.86 -0.39
CA ASP A 338 7.62 -10.05 0.36
C ASP A 338 7.05 -8.63 0.56
N THR A 339 6.66 -8.32 1.79
CA THR A 339 5.89 -7.12 2.12
C THR A 339 6.76 -6.03 2.70
N ARG A 340 6.30 -4.79 2.52
CA ARG A 340 6.82 -3.59 3.17
C ARG A 340 5.69 -2.79 3.79
N ILE A 341 5.95 -2.18 4.94
CA ILE A 341 5.01 -1.36 5.72
C ILE A 341 5.68 -0.03 6.04
N ALA A 342 4.92 1.06 5.94
CA ALA A 342 5.32 2.39 6.41
C ALA A 342 4.13 3.12 7.04
N ILE A 343 4.36 3.82 8.15
CA ILE A 343 3.31 4.50 8.92
C ILE A 343 3.56 6.01 8.90
N TYR A 344 2.51 6.79 8.64
CA TYR A 344 2.58 8.26 8.51
C TYR A 344 1.53 8.94 9.39
N THR A 345 1.77 10.21 9.70
CA THR A 345 0.82 11.07 10.42
C THR A 345 -0.38 11.48 9.55
N ASP A 346 -0.18 11.75 8.26
CA ASP A 346 -1.23 12.01 7.28
C ASP A 346 -0.71 11.71 5.85
N CYS A 347 -1.50 11.99 4.81
CA CYS A 347 -1.01 11.84 3.43
C CYS A 347 0.03 12.92 3.10
N GLY A 348 1.27 12.49 2.88
CA GLY A 348 2.41 13.38 2.67
C GLY A 348 3.05 13.88 3.97
N GLY A 349 2.58 13.40 5.12
CA GLY A 349 3.09 13.75 6.44
C GLY A 349 4.35 13.00 6.84
N THR A 350 4.74 13.21 8.09
CA THR A 350 5.93 12.62 8.70
C THR A 350 5.79 11.10 8.77
N LEU A 351 6.82 10.39 8.30
CA LEU A 351 7.01 8.95 8.50
C LEU A 351 7.31 8.70 9.99
N LEU A 352 6.54 7.82 10.63
CA LEU A 352 6.70 7.44 12.04
C LEU A 352 7.56 6.18 12.21
N THR A 353 7.32 5.18 11.36
CA THR A 353 8.04 3.91 11.39
C THR A 353 7.85 3.18 10.06
N CYS A 354 8.67 2.17 9.83
CA CYS A 354 8.67 1.35 8.64
C CYS A 354 9.16 -0.05 8.97
N SER A 355 8.86 -1.03 8.11
CA SER A 355 9.39 -2.39 8.19
C SER A 355 9.34 -3.03 6.82
N ASP A 356 10.33 -3.86 6.52
CA ASP A 356 10.42 -4.65 5.29
C ASP A 356 10.49 -6.13 5.67
N ASP A 357 11.65 -6.53 6.19
CA ASP A 357 11.87 -7.87 6.68
C ASP A 357 11.98 -7.88 8.20
N VAL A 358 11.23 -8.77 8.84
CA VAL A 358 11.43 -9.08 10.26
C VAL A 358 11.92 -10.52 10.38
N ILE A 359 13.00 -10.72 11.13
CA ILE A 359 13.77 -11.98 11.18
C ILE A 359 12.93 -13.21 11.58
N ASP A 360 11.86 -13.02 12.36
CA ASP A 360 10.93 -14.08 12.81
C ASP A 360 9.69 -14.23 11.91
N CYS A 361 9.60 -13.45 10.82
CA CYS A 361 8.47 -13.45 9.91
C CYS A 361 8.81 -14.20 8.61
N PRO A 362 8.07 -15.28 8.30
CA PRO A 362 8.38 -16.09 7.12
C PRO A 362 8.02 -15.35 5.83
N GLY A 363 8.74 -15.66 4.74
CA GLY A 363 8.42 -15.16 3.40
C GLY A 363 8.83 -13.71 3.12
N GLY A 364 9.67 -13.11 3.97
CA GLY A 364 10.05 -11.70 3.85
C GLY A 364 8.89 -10.77 4.23
N THR A 365 8.13 -11.15 5.27
CA THR A 365 6.96 -10.37 5.68
C THR A 365 7.30 -9.42 6.81
N SER A 366 6.64 -8.25 6.83
CA SER A 366 6.98 -7.15 7.73
C SER A 366 6.10 -7.04 8.98
N ARG A 367 6.65 -6.37 10.00
CA ARG A 367 5.97 -5.98 11.23
C ARG A 367 6.65 -4.74 11.83
N CYS A 368 5.88 -3.70 12.11
CA CYS A 368 6.34 -2.50 12.81
C CYS A 368 5.29 -2.02 13.84
N GLY A 369 5.67 -1.15 14.75
CA GLY A 369 4.74 -0.51 15.67
C GLY A 369 5.01 0.98 15.83
N PHE A 370 3.98 1.73 16.20
CA PHE A 370 4.05 3.15 16.53
C PHE A 370 3.21 3.45 17.78
N PHE A 371 3.44 4.58 18.44
CA PHE A 371 2.58 5.02 19.54
C PHE A 371 1.47 5.93 19.01
N GLY A 372 0.23 5.49 19.14
CA GLY A 372 -0.96 6.25 18.74
C GLY A 372 -1.45 7.15 19.87
N VAL A 373 -1.78 8.40 19.54
CA VAL A 373 -2.41 9.37 20.45
C VAL A 373 -3.93 9.27 20.32
N ALA A 374 -4.65 9.34 21.44
CA ALA A 374 -6.10 9.26 21.47
C ALA A 374 -6.76 10.33 20.59
N GLY A 375 -7.55 9.89 19.62
CA GLY A 375 -8.31 10.73 18.69
C GLY A 375 -7.57 11.06 17.40
N GLU A 376 -6.28 10.77 17.29
CA GLU A 376 -5.49 11.01 16.08
C GLU A 376 -5.64 9.86 15.08
N THR A 377 -5.57 10.21 13.80
CA THR A 377 -5.65 9.27 12.67
C THR A 377 -4.28 9.16 12.01
N TYR A 378 -3.84 7.95 11.74
CA TYR A 378 -2.55 7.63 11.12
C TYR A 378 -2.77 6.89 9.81
N LEU A 379 -1.91 7.11 8.83
CA LEU A 379 -1.90 6.36 7.57
C LEU A 379 -0.90 5.21 7.61
N ILE A 380 -1.29 4.09 7.03
CA ILE A 380 -0.54 2.84 6.95
C ILE A 380 -0.41 2.50 5.47
N ARG A 381 0.79 2.60 4.94
CA ARG A 381 1.14 2.21 3.58
C ARG A 381 1.65 0.77 3.60
N VAL A 382 1.14 -0.06 2.70
CA VAL A 382 1.53 -1.47 2.59
C VAL A 382 1.70 -1.82 1.13
N GLY A 383 2.80 -2.46 0.78
CA GLY A 383 3.04 -2.93 -0.58
C GLY A 383 4.10 -3.99 -0.62
N GLY A 384 4.59 -4.29 -1.82
CA GLY A 384 5.66 -5.28 -2.03
C GLY A 384 7.05 -4.67 -2.07
N LYS A 385 8.08 -5.45 -1.74
CA LYS A 385 9.47 -5.09 -2.03
C LYS A 385 9.87 -5.35 -3.48
N PHE A 386 9.47 -6.53 -3.99
CA PHE A 386 9.84 -7.00 -5.34
C PHE A 386 8.64 -7.37 -6.21
N ASP A 387 7.53 -7.76 -5.59
CA ASP A 387 6.32 -8.26 -6.26
C ASP A 387 5.09 -7.91 -5.42
N THR A 388 3.92 -7.97 -6.03
CA THR A 388 2.62 -7.82 -5.38
C THR A 388 1.96 -9.18 -5.14
N GLY A 389 0.97 -9.25 -4.27
CA GLY A 389 0.20 -10.46 -4.06
C GLY A 389 -0.97 -10.26 -3.11
N VAL A 390 -1.55 -11.36 -2.64
CA VAL A 390 -2.65 -11.31 -1.67
C VAL A 390 -2.14 -11.62 -0.26
N GLY A 391 -2.77 -11.01 0.75
CA GLY A 391 -2.41 -11.23 2.14
C GLY A 391 -3.42 -10.70 3.13
N GLU A 392 -3.12 -10.87 4.42
CA GLU A 392 -3.84 -10.23 5.53
C GLU A 392 -2.91 -9.31 6.32
N ILE A 393 -3.47 -8.21 6.82
CA ILE A 393 -2.81 -7.25 7.70
C ILE A 393 -3.49 -7.26 9.08
N ASP A 394 -2.67 -7.33 10.12
CA ASP A 394 -3.07 -7.22 11.52
C ASP A 394 -2.80 -5.82 12.04
N ILE A 395 -3.83 -5.23 12.67
CA ILE A 395 -3.72 -4.04 13.52
C ILE A 395 -4.06 -4.47 14.95
N ALA A 396 -3.11 -4.36 15.86
CA ALA A 396 -3.27 -4.79 17.24
C ALA A 396 -2.69 -3.77 18.22
N TRP A 397 -3.06 -3.89 19.49
CA TRP A 397 -2.27 -3.27 20.54
C TRP A 397 -0.89 -3.92 20.57
N GLY A 398 0.14 -3.10 20.66
CA GLY A 398 1.51 -3.56 20.84
C GLY A 398 2.12 -2.90 22.07
N ASP A 399 3.04 -3.59 22.73
CA ASP A 399 4.00 -2.94 23.62
C ASP A 399 4.98 -2.17 22.72
N VAL A 400 4.57 -0.96 22.37
CA VAL A 400 5.36 -0.03 21.57
C VAL A 400 5.72 1.13 22.49
N ASP A 401 7.01 1.38 22.66
CA ASP A 401 7.47 2.55 23.41
C ASP A 401 6.88 3.81 22.76
N ARG A 402 6.31 4.72 23.55
CA ARG A 402 6.10 6.09 23.05
C ARG A 402 7.49 6.65 22.79
N PRO A 403 7.81 7.13 21.57
CA PRO A 403 9.05 7.85 21.35
C PRO A 403 9.06 9.04 22.32
N SER A 404 9.88 8.96 23.35
CA SER A 404 10.19 10.10 24.21
C SER A 404 11.38 10.78 23.56
N THR A 405 11.16 11.96 23.01
CA THR A 405 12.24 12.86 22.57
C THR A 405 12.78 13.71 23.73
N ASP A 406 12.31 13.45 24.95
CA ASP A 406 12.77 14.13 26.15
C ASP A 406 13.94 13.37 26.77
N ILE A 407 14.97 14.12 27.18
CA ILE A 407 16.11 13.60 27.95
C ILE A 407 15.62 13.10 29.32
N THR A 408 14.59 13.75 29.89
CA THR A 408 14.07 13.52 31.25
C THR A 408 12.59 13.13 31.23
N PRO A 409 12.26 11.89 30.84
CA PRO A 409 10.88 11.42 30.81
C PRO A 409 10.20 11.56 32.19
N GLY A 410 9.06 12.26 32.21
CA GLY A 410 8.24 12.43 33.41
C GLY A 410 7.26 11.29 33.63
N PHE A 411 7.23 10.72 34.83
CA PHE A 411 6.24 9.72 35.25
C PHE A 411 4.95 10.39 35.71
N ASN A 412 4.29 11.05 34.75
CA ASN A 412 3.11 11.87 34.96
C ASN A 412 1.86 11.18 34.40
N ARG A 413 0.77 11.17 35.21
CA ARG A 413 -0.60 10.69 34.92
C ARG A 413 -0.81 9.17 35.09
N GLY A 414 -1.81 8.81 35.89
CA GLY A 414 -2.28 7.42 36.07
C GLY A 414 -2.43 7.02 37.54
N VAL A 415 -2.86 5.78 37.77
CA VAL A 415 -2.88 5.15 39.10
C VAL A 415 -1.50 4.53 39.33
N GLY A 416 -0.80 4.96 40.38
CA GLY A 416 0.56 4.50 40.69
C GLY A 416 1.69 5.40 40.17
N ALA A 417 1.36 6.51 39.49
CA ALA A 417 2.31 7.55 39.13
C ALA A 417 2.64 8.46 40.33
N ASN A 418 3.89 8.90 40.44
CA ASN A 418 4.37 9.75 41.54
C ASN A 418 4.70 11.19 41.13
N GLY A 419 4.68 11.50 39.83
CA GLY A 419 4.89 12.87 39.34
C GLY A 419 6.36 13.26 39.17
N HIS A 420 7.30 12.37 39.48
CA HIS A 420 8.73 12.62 39.35
C HIS A 420 9.23 12.39 37.92
N HIS A 421 10.43 12.88 37.64
CA HIS A 421 11.13 12.76 36.36
C HIS A 421 12.40 11.94 36.54
N TYR A 422 12.78 11.16 35.52
CA TYR A 422 13.90 10.21 35.64
C TYR A 422 14.86 10.30 34.48
N VAL A 423 16.15 10.13 34.74
CA VAL A 423 17.18 10.01 33.70
C VAL A 423 18.29 9.07 34.16
N VAL A 424 18.91 8.38 33.21
CA VAL A 424 20.16 7.64 33.46
C VAL A 424 21.34 8.47 32.96
N ARG A 425 22.31 8.71 33.84
CA ARG A 425 23.55 9.41 33.49
C ARG A 425 24.75 8.52 33.76
N SER A 426 25.72 8.54 32.86
CA SER A 426 26.99 7.84 33.08
C SER A 426 27.79 8.47 34.21
N LEU A 427 28.37 7.64 35.07
CA LEU A 427 29.36 8.00 36.09
C LEU A 427 30.80 7.75 35.63
N LEU A 428 30.98 7.32 34.37
CA LEU A 428 32.19 6.70 33.86
C LEU A 428 32.47 5.35 34.56
N ASN A 429 33.39 4.56 34.01
CA ASN A 429 33.70 3.24 34.55
C ASN A 429 34.35 3.36 35.94
N GLY A 430 33.63 2.90 36.98
CA GLY A 430 34.16 2.78 38.34
C GLY A 430 33.67 3.83 39.33
N GLY A 431 32.50 4.41 39.13
CA GLY A 431 31.92 5.41 40.04
C GLY A 431 31.63 4.86 41.44
N THR A 432 31.82 5.71 42.44
CA THR A 432 31.47 5.45 43.85
C THR A 432 30.04 5.89 44.15
N TRP A 433 29.53 5.52 45.33
CA TRP A 433 28.23 6.02 45.78
C TRP A 433 28.25 7.55 46.00
N ALA A 434 29.39 8.08 46.46
CA ALA A 434 29.58 9.52 46.61
C ALA A 434 29.46 10.24 45.26
N ASP A 435 30.03 9.67 44.19
CA ASP A 435 29.93 10.22 42.83
C ASP A 435 28.49 10.22 42.33
N ALA A 436 27.70 9.17 42.64
CA ALA A 436 26.29 9.08 42.29
C ALA A 436 25.46 10.19 42.95
N VAL A 437 25.67 10.41 44.26
CA VAL A 437 24.99 11.47 45.02
C VAL A 437 25.41 12.87 44.55
N GLU A 438 26.71 13.11 44.36
CA GLU A 438 27.22 14.39 43.86
C GLU A 438 26.68 14.71 42.47
N THR A 439 26.70 13.71 41.57
CA THR A 439 26.19 13.84 40.20
C THR A 439 24.70 14.15 40.18
N ALA A 440 23.89 13.41 40.93
CA ALA A 440 22.45 13.66 41.01
C ALA A 440 22.16 15.07 41.57
N GLY A 441 22.84 15.43 42.66
CA GLY A 441 22.69 16.74 43.31
C GLY A 441 23.11 17.92 42.43
N ARG A 442 24.11 17.74 41.55
CA ARG A 442 24.55 18.76 40.59
C ARG A 442 23.41 19.25 39.69
N PHE A 443 22.47 18.37 39.35
CA PHE A 443 21.32 18.68 38.50
C PHE A 443 20.04 18.96 39.30
N GLY A 444 20.12 19.02 40.63
CA GLY A 444 18.96 19.24 41.50
C GLY A 444 18.09 18.00 41.75
N GLY A 445 18.60 16.81 41.42
CA GLY A 445 17.94 15.53 41.69
C GLY A 445 18.62 14.74 42.81
N TYR A 446 18.20 13.50 42.97
CA TYR A 446 18.81 12.52 43.88
C TYR A 446 18.83 11.12 43.25
N PRO A 447 19.69 10.19 43.69
CA PRO A 447 19.63 8.80 43.24
C PRO A 447 18.22 8.24 43.45
N ALA A 448 17.63 7.70 42.40
CA ALA A 448 16.18 7.46 42.32
C ALA A 448 15.67 6.46 43.36
N THR A 449 14.50 6.73 43.90
CA THR A 449 13.75 5.83 44.76
C THR A 449 12.69 5.12 43.94
N LEU A 450 12.59 3.79 44.02
CA LEU A 450 11.63 2.99 43.23
C LEU A 450 10.64 2.31 44.17
N THR A 451 9.66 3.08 44.63
CA THR A 451 8.72 2.74 45.71
C THR A 451 7.51 1.93 45.26
N SER A 452 7.33 1.70 43.96
CA SER A 452 6.21 0.92 43.42
C SER A 452 6.56 0.09 42.18
N PRO A 453 5.80 -0.98 41.89
CA PRO A 453 5.95 -1.74 40.66
C PRO A 453 5.81 -0.88 39.39
N GLY A 454 4.82 0.01 39.37
CA GLY A 454 4.55 0.86 38.19
C GLY A 454 5.67 1.86 37.90
N GLU A 455 6.33 2.34 38.95
CA GLU A 455 7.51 3.20 38.85
C GLU A 455 8.74 2.43 38.35
N ASN A 456 8.98 1.22 38.88
CA ASN A 456 10.04 0.34 38.38
C ASN A 456 9.86 0.04 36.88
N ASP A 457 8.64 -0.30 36.46
CA ASP A 457 8.33 -0.56 35.05
C ASP A 457 8.52 0.70 34.19
N PHE A 458 8.14 1.88 34.71
CA PHE A 458 8.35 3.15 34.02
C PHE A 458 9.82 3.44 33.76
N VAL A 459 10.69 3.33 34.77
CA VAL A 459 12.12 3.64 34.60
C VAL A 459 12.77 2.69 33.61
N VAL A 460 12.42 1.40 33.64
CA VAL A 460 12.91 0.39 32.68
C VAL A 460 12.57 0.76 31.24
N LEU A 461 11.32 1.15 31.01
CA LEU A 461 10.83 1.45 29.66
C LEU A 461 11.28 2.83 29.16
N ARG A 462 11.38 3.82 30.06
CA ARG A 462 11.50 5.23 29.65
C ARG A 462 12.83 5.88 29.98
N ALA A 463 13.42 5.60 31.15
CA ALA A 463 14.76 6.07 31.50
C ALA A 463 15.86 5.09 31.04
N THR A 464 15.50 3.82 30.84
CA THR A 464 16.32 2.73 30.27
C THR A 464 17.65 2.50 31.00
N PRO A 465 17.62 1.88 32.21
CA PRO A 465 18.81 1.39 32.88
C PRO A 465 19.67 0.53 31.98
N CYS A 466 20.97 0.57 32.21
CA CYS A 466 21.94 -0.04 31.34
C CYS A 466 23.04 -0.75 32.11
N ASP A 467 23.44 -1.91 31.60
CA ASP A 467 24.56 -2.69 32.11
C ASP A 467 25.82 -2.53 31.24
N VAL A 468 25.67 -1.97 30.02
CA VAL A 468 26.78 -1.57 29.15
C VAL A 468 27.44 -0.34 29.79
N GLY A 469 28.74 -0.41 30.10
CA GLY A 469 29.40 0.61 30.93
C GLY A 469 29.53 0.31 32.41
N GLY A 470 28.92 -0.76 32.89
CA GLY A 470 28.84 -1.08 34.31
C GLY A 470 27.41 -0.97 34.83
N PRO A 471 27.18 -1.33 36.10
CA PRO A 471 25.84 -1.38 36.67
C PRO A 471 25.25 0.03 36.86
N THR A 472 23.92 0.12 36.77
CA THR A 472 23.16 1.34 37.09
C THR A 472 22.74 1.30 38.56
N THR A 473 23.27 2.21 39.39
CA THR A 473 22.87 2.34 40.81
C THR A 473 21.69 3.30 40.99
N PHE A 474 20.96 3.14 42.10
CA PHE A 474 19.83 3.97 42.49
C PHE A 474 19.73 4.07 44.03
N GLY A 475 18.77 4.86 44.52
CA GLY A 475 18.59 5.36 45.90
C GLY A 475 18.35 4.35 47.01
N LEU A 476 18.56 3.04 46.81
CA LEU A 476 18.33 2.01 47.82
C LEU A 476 19.66 1.50 48.37
N LEU A 477 19.84 1.57 49.70
CA LEU A 477 21.08 1.22 50.39
C LEU A 477 20.83 0.25 51.54
N GLN A 478 21.83 -0.55 51.88
CA GLN A 478 21.84 -1.36 53.09
C GLN A 478 22.55 -0.61 54.24
N ALA A 479 22.08 -0.81 55.48
CA ALA A 479 22.73 -0.24 56.65
C ALA A 479 24.17 -0.78 56.84
N GLU A 480 25.11 0.10 57.21
CA GLU A 480 26.53 -0.27 57.38
C GLU A 480 26.76 -1.38 58.43
N ASP A 481 25.85 -1.55 59.39
CA ASP A 481 25.90 -2.58 60.43
C ASP A 481 24.95 -3.77 60.20
N ALA A 482 24.36 -3.87 59.01
CA ALA A 482 23.55 -5.01 58.60
C ALA A 482 24.35 -6.31 58.69
N THR A 483 23.68 -7.38 59.13
CA THR A 483 24.30 -8.71 59.26
C THR A 483 23.63 -9.79 58.41
N ASP A 484 22.45 -9.49 57.87
CA ASP A 484 21.72 -10.32 56.91
C ASP A 484 21.62 -9.55 55.58
N PRO A 485 22.13 -10.07 54.46
CA PRO A 485 22.07 -9.38 53.17
C PRO A 485 20.64 -9.04 52.73
N ALA A 486 19.63 -9.77 53.24
CA ALA A 486 18.22 -9.54 52.92
C ALA A 486 17.51 -8.53 53.82
N GLU A 487 18.13 -8.03 54.88
CA GLU A 487 17.52 -7.10 55.83
C GLU A 487 18.18 -5.71 55.80
N ASP A 488 17.59 -4.76 56.53
CA ASP A 488 18.13 -3.41 56.79
C ASP A 488 18.36 -2.51 55.55
N TRP A 489 17.57 -2.71 54.48
CA TRP A 489 17.52 -1.84 53.31
C TRP A 489 16.65 -0.60 53.54
N PHE A 490 17.10 0.57 53.09
CA PHE A 490 16.38 1.84 53.21
C PHE A 490 16.60 2.78 52.01
N TRP A 491 15.61 3.61 51.72
CA TRP A 491 15.69 4.65 50.69
C TRP A 491 16.50 5.86 51.17
N ILE A 492 17.29 6.47 50.29
CA ILE A 492 18.07 7.68 50.57
C ILE A 492 17.20 8.87 51.04
N THR A 493 15.94 8.91 50.63
CA THR A 493 14.94 9.92 51.00
C THR A 493 14.31 9.67 52.39
N GLY A 494 14.50 8.47 52.96
CA GLY A 494 13.88 8.03 54.21
C GLY A 494 12.44 7.52 54.05
N GLU A 495 11.97 7.28 52.82
CA GLU A 495 10.68 6.66 52.55
C GLU A 495 10.60 5.21 53.06
N GLU A 496 9.38 4.70 53.24
CA GLU A 496 9.16 3.34 53.73
C GLU A 496 9.48 2.29 52.65
N PHE A 497 10.31 1.31 52.99
CA PHE A 497 10.68 0.21 52.09
C PHE A 497 9.67 -0.95 52.20
N TYR A 498 8.65 -0.95 51.33
CA TYR A 498 7.63 -2.03 51.28
C TYR A 498 7.55 -2.77 49.93
N PHE A 499 8.18 -2.23 48.88
CA PHE A 499 8.24 -2.84 47.55
C PHE A 499 9.68 -3.17 47.22
N SER A 500 9.91 -4.38 46.70
CA SER A 500 11.19 -4.82 46.21
C SER A 500 11.05 -5.55 44.89
N ASN A 501 11.98 -5.33 43.97
CA ASN A 501 12.08 -6.10 42.72
C ASN A 501 13.41 -6.86 42.60
N TRP A 502 13.92 -7.37 43.72
CA TRP A 502 15.12 -8.20 43.76
C TRP A 502 15.03 -9.37 42.78
N ASN A 503 16.12 -9.57 42.04
CA ASN A 503 16.28 -10.73 41.18
C ASN A 503 16.23 -12.03 42.01
N ALA A 504 15.89 -13.14 41.37
CA ALA A 504 15.80 -14.42 42.06
C ALA A 504 17.16 -14.83 42.65
N GLY A 505 17.25 -14.85 43.98
CA GLY A 505 18.48 -15.15 44.71
C GLY A 505 19.14 -13.92 45.33
N GLU A 506 18.67 -12.72 44.99
CA GLU A 506 19.14 -11.44 45.56
C GLU A 506 18.22 -10.95 46.68
N PRO A 507 18.74 -10.11 47.59
CA PRO A 507 20.16 -9.75 47.75
C PRO A 507 21.00 -10.88 48.39
N ASN A 508 22.29 -11.01 48.04
CA ASN A 508 23.11 -12.18 48.38
C ASN A 508 24.51 -11.92 48.96
N ASP A 509 25.01 -10.68 48.95
CA ASP A 509 26.38 -10.27 49.33
C ASP A 509 27.49 -11.20 48.77
N ALA A 510 27.37 -11.60 47.51
CA ALA A 510 28.32 -12.43 46.78
C ALA A 510 29.74 -11.85 46.78
N GLY A 511 29.85 -10.52 46.84
CA GLY A 511 31.12 -9.77 46.76
C GLY A 511 31.78 -9.39 48.10
N ARG A 512 31.04 -9.41 49.23
CA ARG A 512 31.31 -8.61 50.44
C ARG A 512 31.29 -7.11 50.17
N GLY A 513 30.41 -6.39 50.85
CA GLY A 513 30.27 -4.93 50.72
C GLY A 513 29.37 -4.55 49.54
N GLU A 514 28.42 -5.41 49.21
CA GLU A 514 27.37 -5.14 48.22
C GLU A 514 26.22 -4.35 48.88
N ASP A 515 26.55 -3.17 49.41
CA ASP A 515 25.63 -2.39 50.25
C ASP A 515 24.72 -1.44 49.43
N PHE A 516 24.73 -1.55 48.10
CA PHE A 516 24.04 -0.64 47.18
C PHE A 516 23.17 -1.39 46.18
N ALA A 517 21.95 -0.93 45.95
CA ALA A 517 21.12 -1.54 44.93
C ALA A 517 21.53 -1.09 43.53
N THR A 518 21.46 -2.04 42.61
CA THR A 518 21.67 -1.86 41.18
C THR A 518 20.50 -2.44 40.42
N ILE A 519 20.14 -1.85 39.28
CA ILE A 519 19.00 -2.25 38.46
C ILE A 519 19.47 -2.69 37.06
N TYR A 520 19.05 -3.88 36.65
CA TYR A 520 19.31 -4.40 35.31
C TYR A 520 18.34 -3.82 34.27
N ARG A 521 18.68 -3.96 32.98
CA ARG A 521 17.79 -3.55 31.87
C ARG A 521 16.40 -4.23 31.91
N ASN A 522 16.27 -5.40 32.55
CA ASN A 522 14.99 -6.08 32.70
C ASN A 522 14.18 -5.64 33.94
N GLY A 523 14.69 -4.67 34.70
CA GLY A 523 14.04 -4.12 35.89
C GLY A 523 14.29 -4.86 37.19
N LEU A 524 14.95 -6.03 37.17
CA LEU A 524 15.27 -6.76 38.38
C LEU A 524 16.48 -6.14 39.07
N TRP A 525 16.50 -6.23 40.40
CA TRP A 525 17.53 -5.59 41.24
C TRP A 525 18.58 -6.59 41.71
N ASN A 526 19.79 -6.09 41.92
CA ASN A 526 20.92 -6.80 42.51
C ASN A 526 21.60 -5.93 43.55
N ASP A 527 22.01 -6.50 44.66
CA ASP A 527 22.90 -5.84 45.61
C ASP A 527 24.30 -5.86 45.04
N GLY A 528 24.91 -4.69 44.93
CA GLY A 528 26.17 -4.48 44.22
C GLY A 528 27.15 -3.66 45.05
N ALA A 529 28.43 -3.89 44.81
CA ALA A 529 29.50 -3.08 45.38
C ALA A 529 29.71 -1.79 44.55
N GLU A 530 30.47 -0.85 45.12
CA GLU A 530 30.93 0.32 44.36
C GLU A 530 31.73 -0.09 43.11
N GLY A 531 31.77 0.81 42.13
CA GLY A 531 32.25 0.52 40.77
C GLY A 531 31.13 0.66 39.72
N PHE A 532 30.23 1.61 39.95
CA PHE A 532 29.07 1.84 39.10
C PHE A 532 29.47 2.39 37.73
N GLY A 533 28.71 2.02 36.71
CA GLY A 533 28.80 2.67 35.40
C GLY A 533 27.93 3.91 35.31
N HIS A 534 26.79 3.88 36.00
CA HIS A 534 25.70 4.84 35.83
C HIS A 534 24.94 5.08 37.13
N VAL A 535 24.25 6.21 37.19
CA VAL A 535 23.24 6.52 38.21
C VAL A 535 21.89 6.78 37.55
N LEU A 536 20.84 6.19 38.10
CA LEU A 536 19.46 6.58 37.83
C LEU A 536 19.11 7.75 38.76
N ILE A 537 18.77 8.89 38.18
CA ILE A 537 18.48 10.13 38.90
C ILE A 537 16.98 10.40 38.82
N GLU A 538 16.40 10.80 39.94
CA GLU A 538 15.01 11.24 40.08
C GLU A 538 14.94 12.73 40.41
N PHE A 539 13.90 13.41 39.91
CA PHE A 539 13.61 14.82 40.16
C PHE A 539 12.14 15.04 40.51
N ASP A 540 11.89 15.89 41.51
CA ASP A 540 10.55 16.34 41.92
C ASP A 540 9.85 17.20 40.86
N ASP A 541 10.63 18.01 40.15
CA ASP A 541 10.18 18.93 39.12
C ASP A 541 11.00 18.71 37.83
N PRO A 542 10.49 19.09 36.65
CA PRO A 542 11.25 18.99 35.40
C PRO A 542 12.59 19.77 35.46
N PRO A 543 13.76 19.11 35.28
CA PRO A 543 15.07 19.73 35.53
C PRO A 543 15.64 20.59 34.40
N ALA A 544 14.95 20.72 33.25
CA ALA A 544 15.43 21.48 32.08
C ALA A 544 16.87 21.11 31.64
N LEU A 545 17.13 19.80 31.48
CA LEU A 545 18.45 19.27 31.13
C LEU A 545 18.79 19.34 29.64
N ASP A 546 17.87 19.82 28.81
CA ASP A 546 18.02 19.89 27.37
C ASP A 546 18.89 21.07 26.92
N GLU A 547 19.13 22.07 27.77
CA GLU A 547 19.95 23.23 27.44
C GLU A 547 20.90 23.65 28.58
N VAL A 548 22.14 23.99 28.23
CA VAL A 548 23.18 24.48 29.15
C VAL A 548 23.89 25.70 28.59
N THR A 549 24.37 26.60 29.45
CA THR A 549 25.15 27.79 29.03
C THR A 549 26.57 27.67 29.55
N TRP A 550 27.56 27.77 28.66
CA TRP A 550 28.97 27.80 29.06
C TRP A 550 29.39 29.24 29.38
N SER A 551 28.99 29.72 30.57
CA SER A 551 29.16 31.12 30.94
C SER A 551 30.64 31.51 31.10
N THR A 552 30.94 32.78 30.85
CA THR A 552 32.28 33.36 31.07
C THR A 552 32.76 33.23 32.52
N SER A 553 31.83 33.19 33.48
CA SER A 553 32.11 32.99 34.91
C SER A 553 32.67 31.60 35.26
N VAL A 554 32.44 30.60 34.41
CA VAL A 554 33.01 29.24 34.55
C VAL A 554 34.04 28.93 33.45
N GLY A 555 34.54 29.97 32.79
CA GLY A 555 35.61 29.88 31.79
C GLY A 555 35.14 29.63 30.36
N GLY A 556 33.84 29.78 30.08
CA GLY A 556 33.28 29.61 28.74
C GLY A 556 33.14 30.88 27.92
N THR A 557 32.54 30.74 26.74
CA THR A 557 32.34 31.79 25.74
C THR A 557 31.02 32.55 25.90
N GLY A 558 30.15 32.12 26.82
CA GLY A 558 28.76 32.58 26.91
C GLY A 558 27.80 31.85 25.97
N ALA A 559 28.29 30.94 25.13
CA ALA A 559 27.45 30.17 24.22
C ALA A 559 26.44 29.28 24.97
N ARG A 560 25.26 29.12 24.37
CA ARG A 560 24.21 28.21 24.84
C ARG A 560 24.21 26.95 23.98
N TYR A 561 24.03 25.80 24.59
CA TYR A 561 24.04 24.51 23.90
C TYR A 561 22.79 23.73 24.24
N ARG A 562 22.12 23.22 23.21
CA ARG A 562 20.89 22.43 23.36
C ARG A 562 21.06 21.04 22.76
N ALA A 563 20.72 20.02 23.53
CA ALA A 563 20.61 18.66 23.03
C ALA A 563 19.23 18.45 22.41
N VAL A 564 19.22 17.83 21.23
CA VAL A 564 17.99 17.54 20.50
C VAL A 564 17.93 16.05 20.24
N ILE A 565 16.86 15.41 20.71
CA ILE A 565 16.53 14.01 20.39
C ILE A 565 15.42 14.02 19.33
N THR A 566 15.67 13.34 18.21
CA THR A 566 14.71 13.20 17.13
C THR A 566 13.93 11.89 17.27
N GLU A 567 12.66 11.89 16.86
CA GLU A 567 11.84 10.68 16.84
C GLU A 567 12.46 9.59 15.95
N LEU A 568 13.00 10.00 14.80
CA LEU A 568 13.74 9.15 13.87
C LEU A 568 15.23 9.54 13.82
N PRO A 569 16.15 8.57 13.67
CA PRO A 569 17.56 8.88 13.42
C PRO A 569 17.74 9.76 12.18
N VAL A 570 18.59 10.77 12.26
CA VAL A 570 18.91 11.71 11.18
C VAL A 570 20.39 11.61 10.77
N SER A 571 20.67 11.84 9.50
CA SER A 571 22.04 12.01 8.98
C SER A 571 22.71 13.24 9.57
N TRP A 572 24.04 13.35 9.44
CA TRP A 572 24.76 14.54 9.90
C TRP A 572 24.30 15.80 9.16
N SER A 573 24.09 15.70 7.84
CA SER A 573 23.61 16.82 7.01
C SER A 573 22.20 17.28 7.39
N GLU A 574 21.29 16.35 7.73
CA GLU A 574 19.96 16.68 8.26
C GLU A 574 20.06 17.33 9.65
N ALA A 575 20.89 16.81 10.54
CA ALA A 575 21.14 17.40 11.86
C ALA A 575 21.68 18.83 11.74
N LYS A 576 22.58 19.08 10.79
CA LYS A 576 23.10 20.42 10.48
C LYS A 576 21.99 21.36 10.01
N ALA A 577 21.16 20.93 9.07
CA ALA A 577 20.03 21.73 8.60
C ALA A 577 19.02 22.03 9.70
N LEU A 578 18.77 21.09 10.62
CA LEU A 578 17.90 21.28 11.79
C LEU A 578 18.52 22.29 12.78
N ALA A 579 19.82 22.18 13.07
CA ALA A 579 20.55 23.13 13.91
C ALA A 579 20.48 24.56 13.34
N GLU A 580 20.75 24.73 12.05
CA GLU A 580 20.64 26.00 11.33
C GLU A 580 19.20 26.53 11.33
N GLY A 581 18.21 25.65 11.16
CA GLY A 581 16.78 25.98 11.24
C GLY A 581 16.34 26.47 12.62
N MET A 582 17.02 26.06 13.69
CA MET A 582 16.81 26.57 15.05
C MET A 582 17.54 27.89 15.31
N GLY A 583 18.35 28.39 14.37
CA GLY A 583 19.15 29.61 14.53
C GLY A 583 20.50 29.37 15.22
N GLY A 584 20.95 28.12 15.31
CA GLY A 584 22.27 27.74 15.82
C GLY A 584 23.11 27.03 14.76
N SER A 585 24.17 26.36 15.19
CA SER A 585 24.99 25.45 14.39
C SER A 585 25.20 24.13 15.14
N LEU A 586 25.61 23.07 14.46
CA LEU A 586 26.07 21.88 15.20
C LEU A 586 27.29 22.24 16.02
N ALA A 587 27.31 21.83 17.30
CA ALA A 587 28.27 22.30 18.27
C ALA A 587 29.73 22.09 17.82
N GLY A 588 30.52 23.16 17.86
CA GLY A 588 31.97 23.11 17.80
C GLY A 588 32.53 22.67 19.14
N LEU A 589 33.60 21.88 19.13
CA LEU A 589 34.38 21.59 20.35
C LEU A 589 35.76 22.22 20.15
N GLU A 590 35.83 23.54 20.11
CA GLU A 590 37.05 24.28 19.75
C GLU A 590 38.14 24.14 20.81
N THR A 591 37.76 23.84 22.06
CA THR A 591 38.72 23.60 23.14
C THR A 591 38.45 22.31 23.90
N GLU A 592 39.48 21.79 24.57
CA GLU A 592 39.35 20.64 25.46
C GLU A 592 38.32 20.93 26.58
N ALA A 593 38.34 22.13 27.15
CA ALA A 593 37.44 22.55 28.22
C ALA A 593 35.97 22.64 27.78
N GLU A 594 35.71 23.06 26.54
CA GLU A 594 34.36 23.08 25.95
C GLU A 594 33.79 21.67 25.81
N ALA A 595 34.60 20.75 25.28
CA ALA A 595 34.21 19.35 25.16
C ALA A 595 33.97 18.70 26.51
N ASP A 596 34.77 19.01 27.53
CA ASP A 596 34.55 18.50 28.89
C ASP A 596 33.27 19.08 29.48
N PHE A 597 33.03 20.39 29.31
CA PHE A 597 31.80 21.05 29.75
C PHE A 597 30.55 20.41 29.11
N LEU A 598 30.53 20.25 27.79
CA LEU A 598 29.39 19.63 27.11
C LEU A 598 29.21 18.17 27.51
N PHE A 599 30.30 17.43 27.65
CA PHE A 599 30.21 16.05 28.08
C PHE A 599 29.60 15.93 29.47
N GLU A 600 30.13 16.66 30.44
CA GLU A 600 29.68 16.57 31.82
C GLU A 600 28.25 17.06 32.05
N ASN A 601 27.84 18.13 31.37
CA ASN A 601 26.58 18.81 31.66
C ASN A 601 25.44 18.39 30.72
N LEU A 602 25.74 17.70 29.61
CA LEU A 602 24.74 17.37 28.60
C LEU A 602 24.94 15.99 27.98
N VAL A 603 26.12 15.69 27.44
CA VAL A 603 26.29 14.51 26.58
C VAL A 603 26.38 13.19 27.38
N ALA A 604 26.69 13.22 28.67
CA ALA A 604 26.75 12.02 29.51
C ALA A 604 25.38 11.36 29.83
N PHE A 605 24.25 11.97 29.41
CA PHE A 605 22.92 11.38 29.58
C PHE A 605 22.63 10.30 28.54
N HIS A 606 22.20 9.12 29.00
CA HIS A 606 21.97 7.94 28.14
C HIS A 606 20.92 8.16 27.05
N SER A 607 19.93 9.02 27.30
CA SER A 607 18.87 9.36 26.35
C SER A 607 19.40 9.89 25.01
N LEU A 608 20.63 10.39 24.98
CA LEU A 608 21.29 10.91 23.76
C LEU A 608 22.04 9.84 22.96
N TRP A 609 22.10 8.60 23.44
CA TRP A 609 22.92 7.54 22.84
C TRP A 609 22.05 6.41 22.31
N THR A 610 22.39 5.92 21.13
CA THR A 610 21.95 4.58 20.71
C THR A 610 22.72 3.56 21.56
N MET A 611 22.06 2.55 22.14
CA MET A 611 22.65 1.59 23.10
C MET A 611 22.66 0.14 22.57
N THR A 612 23.24 -0.05 21.38
CA THR A 612 23.53 -1.29 20.62
C THR A 612 25.04 -1.64 20.56
N ASN A 613 25.42 -2.63 19.75
CA ASN A 613 26.84 -2.98 19.52
C ASN A 613 27.56 -2.06 18.50
N TYR A 614 26.82 -1.17 17.83
CA TYR A 614 27.31 -0.28 16.76
C TYR A 614 27.10 1.21 17.14
N ASN A 615 27.24 1.53 18.42
CA ASN A 615 26.88 2.83 18.98
C ASN A 615 27.64 4.00 18.39
N GLY A 616 26.98 5.15 18.35
CA GLY A 616 27.69 6.39 18.60
C GLY A 616 26.78 7.43 19.25
N GLY A 617 27.42 8.41 19.85
CA GLY A 617 26.77 9.50 20.56
C GLY A 617 26.23 10.56 19.61
N PRO A 618 25.71 11.66 20.16
CA PRO A 618 25.07 12.70 19.38
C PRO A 618 26.00 13.29 18.32
N TRP A 619 25.41 13.75 17.21
CA TRP A 619 26.15 14.53 16.22
C TRP A 619 26.68 15.84 16.80
N ILE A 620 27.85 16.22 16.30
CA ILE A 620 28.57 17.46 16.57
C ILE A 620 29.07 18.04 15.25
N GLY A 621 29.50 19.30 15.27
CA GLY A 621 29.78 20.05 14.07
C GLY A 621 31.13 19.79 13.42
N LEU A 622 31.66 18.56 13.43
CA LEU A 622 32.99 18.27 12.86
C LEU A 622 32.89 17.59 11.49
N GLU A 623 33.55 18.14 10.48
CA GLU A 623 33.60 17.58 9.12
C GLU A 623 35.01 17.65 8.50
N LEU A 624 35.34 16.68 7.65
CA LEU A 624 36.62 16.62 6.95
C LEU A 624 36.51 17.32 5.59
N ILE A 625 37.16 18.47 5.45
CA ILE A 625 37.16 19.28 4.21
C ILE A 625 38.58 19.37 3.66
N ASP A 626 38.78 18.96 2.41
CA ASP A 626 40.09 19.01 1.72
C ASP A 626 41.24 18.39 2.54
N GLY A 627 40.95 17.31 3.27
CA GLY A 627 41.90 16.59 4.12
C GLY A 627 42.21 17.25 5.47
N SER A 628 41.42 18.25 5.88
CA SER A 628 41.53 18.91 7.19
C SER A 628 40.19 18.89 7.92
N TRP A 629 40.18 18.41 9.17
CA TRP A 629 39.00 18.44 10.04
C TRP A 629 38.67 19.87 10.47
N ARG A 630 37.40 20.25 10.36
CA ARG A 630 36.90 21.60 10.63
C ARG A 630 35.56 21.57 11.34
N TRP A 631 35.36 22.52 12.24
CA TRP A 631 34.08 22.79 12.89
C TRP A 631 33.12 23.50 11.94
N THR A 632 31.81 23.37 12.13
CA THR A 632 30.80 24.05 11.28
C THR A 632 30.89 25.58 11.39
N GLY A 633 31.43 26.12 12.49
CA GLY A 633 31.80 27.52 12.64
C GLY A 633 33.01 27.97 11.79
N GLY A 634 33.68 27.03 11.11
CA GLY A 634 34.82 27.26 10.21
C GLY A 634 36.20 27.14 10.85
N ALA A 635 36.28 27.04 12.18
CA ALA A 635 37.52 26.84 12.90
C ALA A 635 38.15 25.47 12.57
N PRO A 636 39.49 25.39 12.39
CA PRO A 636 40.18 24.11 12.22
C PRO A 636 40.25 23.35 13.55
N LEU A 637 40.25 22.02 13.50
CA LEU A 637 40.55 21.20 14.67
C LEU A 637 42.06 21.29 15.00
N ASP A 638 42.41 21.89 16.15
CA ASP A 638 43.79 22.17 16.56
C ASP A 638 44.23 21.46 17.85
N TRP A 639 43.34 20.68 18.46
CA TRP A 639 43.62 19.77 19.57
C TRP A 639 43.20 18.33 19.22
N ASN A 640 43.46 17.36 20.11
CA ASN A 640 43.19 15.94 19.85
C ASN A 640 41.98 15.43 20.66
N PRO A 641 40.75 15.48 20.10
CA PRO A 641 39.53 14.98 20.73
C PRO A 641 39.30 13.48 20.52
N TRP A 642 40.10 12.87 19.67
CA TRP A 642 39.87 11.53 19.17
C TRP A 642 40.18 10.47 20.21
N ARG A 643 39.37 9.41 20.23
CA ARG A 643 39.69 8.23 21.01
C ARG A 643 41.02 7.61 20.53
N PRO A 644 41.81 6.95 21.40
CA PRO A 644 42.98 6.21 20.93
C PRO A 644 42.63 5.23 19.80
N GLY A 645 43.15 5.51 18.61
CA GLY A 645 42.86 4.75 17.39
C GLY A 645 42.08 5.54 16.33
N GLU A 646 41.43 6.63 16.73
CA GLU A 646 40.67 7.53 15.87
C GLU A 646 41.47 8.81 15.53
N PRO A 647 41.14 9.51 14.42
CA PRO A 647 40.22 9.06 13.38
C PRO A 647 40.87 7.95 12.55
N ASN A 648 40.13 6.91 12.23
CA ASN A 648 40.62 5.73 11.51
C ASN A 648 40.32 5.80 9.99
N GLY A 649 39.61 6.85 9.55
CA GLY A 649 39.25 7.08 8.14
C GLY A 649 38.00 6.31 7.70
N THR A 650 37.14 5.94 8.65
CA THR A 650 35.82 5.34 8.40
C THR A 650 34.78 6.37 8.00
N GLY A 651 35.07 7.66 8.06
CA GLY A 651 34.24 8.64 7.39
C GLY A 651 34.77 10.06 7.45
N ASP A 652 33.89 11.00 7.12
CA ASP A 652 34.22 12.42 6.96
C ASP A 652 33.38 13.33 7.89
N LYS A 653 32.63 12.75 8.84
CA LYS A 653 31.85 13.44 9.87
C LYS A 653 32.27 12.96 11.26
N GLY A 654 32.30 13.87 12.23
CA GLY A 654 32.61 13.54 13.62
C GLY A 654 31.37 13.38 14.49
N CYS A 655 31.46 12.51 15.48
CA CYS A 655 30.45 12.30 16.52
C CYS A 655 31.12 11.88 17.83
N PHE A 656 30.39 11.93 18.94
CA PHE A 656 30.88 11.35 20.19
C PHE A 656 31.03 9.83 20.08
N PHE A 657 32.13 9.31 20.61
CA PHE A 657 32.46 7.90 20.59
C PHE A 657 31.69 7.14 21.66
N SER A 658 31.30 5.89 21.38
CA SER A 658 30.83 4.94 22.41
C SER A 658 31.46 3.57 22.18
N TYR A 659 31.71 2.84 23.27
CA TYR A 659 32.02 1.42 23.22
C TYR A 659 31.21 0.68 24.28
N LEU A 660 31.48 -0.61 24.47
CA LEU A 660 30.83 -1.47 25.48
C LEU A 660 30.94 -0.95 26.94
N ASP A 661 31.63 0.18 27.14
CA ASP A 661 31.79 0.88 28.38
C ASP A 661 30.94 2.18 28.52
N GLY A 662 30.04 2.47 27.58
CA GLY A 662 29.03 3.55 27.69
C GLY A 662 29.38 4.85 26.94
N PRO A 663 28.74 5.98 27.31
CA PRO A 663 29.07 7.32 26.83
C PRO A 663 30.55 7.69 27.04
N ARG A 664 31.21 8.25 26.02
CA ARG A 664 32.61 8.73 26.11
C ARG A 664 32.74 10.18 25.67
N ARG A 665 33.72 10.87 26.25
CA ARG A 665 34.05 12.27 25.94
C ARG A 665 34.78 12.39 24.60
N GLU A 666 35.49 11.35 24.21
CA GLU A 666 36.26 11.28 22.97
C GLU A 666 35.37 11.15 21.73
N LEU A 667 35.92 11.45 20.55
CA LEU A 667 35.22 11.41 19.28
C LEU A 667 35.57 10.18 18.41
N ASP A 668 34.66 9.91 17.48
CA ASP A 668 34.73 8.91 16.41
C ASP A 668 34.47 9.55 15.04
N ASP A 669 35.15 9.10 13.99
CA ASP A 669 34.84 9.52 12.62
C ASP A 669 33.90 8.52 11.95
N THR A 670 32.97 9.01 11.14
CA THR A 670 31.92 8.18 10.58
C THR A 670 31.29 8.82 9.33
N PHE A 671 30.48 8.06 8.60
CA PHE A 671 29.81 8.53 7.38
C PHE A 671 28.58 9.39 7.71
N ASP A 672 28.24 10.32 6.81
CA ASP A 672 27.05 11.18 6.91
C ASP A 672 25.73 10.39 7.06
N ASP A 673 25.63 9.23 6.40
CA ASP A 673 24.46 8.35 6.37
C ASP A 673 24.37 7.39 7.58
N ASN A 674 25.35 7.42 8.50
CA ASN A 674 25.28 6.68 9.76
C ASN A 674 24.35 7.40 10.75
N VAL A 675 23.06 7.40 10.44
CA VAL A 675 22.01 8.15 11.09
C VAL A 675 21.98 8.00 12.62
N ARG A 676 21.70 9.09 13.34
CA ARG A 676 21.70 9.16 14.80
C ARG A 676 20.47 9.84 15.35
N ARG A 677 20.03 9.42 16.53
CA ARG A 677 18.81 9.96 17.18
C ARG A 677 19.02 11.27 17.92
N ALA A 678 20.25 11.75 18.04
CA ALA A 678 20.53 12.98 18.78
C ALA A 678 21.65 13.80 18.14
N PHE A 679 21.61 15.11 18.41
CA PHE A 679 22.65 16.06 18.03
C PHE A 679 22.69 17.24 19.00
N ILE A 680 23.84 17.92 19.08
CA ILE A 680 24.01 19.10 19.93
C ILE A 680 24.05 20.36 19.06
N VAL A 681 23.17 21.30 19.38
CA VAL A 681 23.10 22.62 18.77
C VAL A 681 23.82 23.61 19.66
N GLU A 682 24.68 24.42 19.07
CA GLU A 682 25.32 25.58 19.69
C GLU A 682 24.65 26.85 19.17
N PHE A 683 24.29 27.72 20.10
CA PHE A 683 23.83 29.06 19.83
C PHE A 683 24.91 30.03 20.29
N ALA A 684 25.20 31.01 19.44
CA ALA A 684 26.06 32.12 19.82
C ALA A 684 25.59 32.72 21.16
N PRO A 685 26.52 33.22 22.00
CA PRO A 685 26.14 34.00 23.17
C PRO A 685 25.12 35.05 22.75
N GLU A 686 24.02 35.13 23.48
CA GLU A 686 23.14 36.28 23.32
C GLU A 686 23.97 37.51 23.67
N ASP A 687 23.87 38.59 22.88
CA ASP A 687 24.42 39.88 23.27
C ASP A 687 23.73 40.24 24.60
N GLU A 688 24.35 39.88 25.74
CA GLU A 688 23.86 40.32 27.04
C GLU A 688 23.91 41.84 26.96
N PRO A 689 22.76 42.53 27.13
CA PRO A 689 22.77 43.97 27.04
C PRO A 689 23.72 44.48 28.12
N CYS A 690 24.88 44.98 27.69
CA CYS A 690 25.93 45.53 28.53
C CYS A 690 25.63 47.02 28.71
N PRO A 691 24.76 47.40 29.66
CA PRO A 691 24.13 48.71 29.62
C PRO A 691 25.14 49.83 29.94
N GLY A 692 26.30 49.46 30.47
CA GLY A 692 27.43 50.35 30.75
C GLY A 692 28.32 50.65 29.54
N ASP A 693 28.26 49.87 28.45
CA ASP A 693 29.02 50.14 27.21
C ASP A 693 28.19 51.01 26.29
N ILE A 694 28.25 52.31 26.56
CA ILE A 694 27.41 53.30 25.91
C ILE A 694 28.09 53.91 24.68
N ASP A 695 29.39 53.64 24.47
CA ASP A 695 30.09 53.95 23.22
C ASP A 695 30.17 52.79 22.22
N GLY A 696 29.73 51.58 22.62
CA GLY A 696 29.63 50.40 21.78
C GLY A 696 30.99 49.78 21.44
N SER A 697 31.97 49.95 22.33
CA SER A 697 33.33 49.45 22.15
C SER A 697 33.53 48.01 22.60
N GLY A 698 32.52 47.40 23.24
CA GLY A 698 32.57 46.07 23.83
C GLY A 698 33.27 46.01 25.19
N VAL A 699 33.61 47.16 25.79
CA VAL A 699 34.28 47.25 27.09
C VAL A 699 33.77 48.48 27.84
N VAL A 700 33.25 48.30 29.06
CA VAL A 700 32.90 49.39 29.97
C VAL A 700 34.16 49.95 30.61
N ASP A 701 34.63 51.11 30.15
CA ASP A 701 35.85 51.73 30.65
C ASP A 701 35.78 53.26 30.82
N GLY A 702 36.94 53.92 30.79
CA GLY A 702 37.03 55.37 30.90
C GLY A 702 36.35 56.14 29.76
N GLY A 703 36.14 55.50 28.61
CA GLY A 703 35.38 56.02 27.47
C GLY A 703 33.91 56.24 27.85
N ASP A 704 33.27 55.19 28.36
CA ASP A 704 31.88 55.21 28.82
C ASP A 704 31.68 56.13 30.02
N LEU A 705 32.60 56.07 30.99
CA LEU A 705 32.56 56.97 32.14
C LEU A 705 32.63 58.44 31.68
N GLY A 706 33.42 58.72 30.65
CA GLY A 706 33.51 60.04 30.04
C GLY A 706 32.17 60.51 29.47
N LEU A 707 31.40 59.60 28.87
CA LEU A 707 30.07 59.88 28.32
C LEU A 707 29.01 60.09 29.41
N VAL A 708 28.98 59.24 30.45
CA VAL A 708 28.08 59.44 31.61
C VAL A 708 28.37 60.78 32.31
N LEU A 709 29.64 61.13 32.52
CA LEU A 709 30.01 62.41 33.13
C LEU A 709 29.75 63.60 32.20
N GLY A 710 29.82 63.40 30.88
CA GLY A 710 29.53 64.41 29.86
C GLY A 710 28.05 64.77 29.77
N ASP A 711 27.17 63.78 29.95
CA ASP A 711 25.71 63.91 29.87
C ASP A 711 25.06 64.23 31.23
N TRP A 712 25.85 64.44 32.28
CA TRP A 712 25.38 64.57 33.66
C TRP A 712 24.26 65.63 33.84
N GLY A 713 23.11 65.19 34.34
CA GLY A 713 21.93 66.04 34.57
C GLY A 713 20.72 65.64 33.72
N SER A 714 19.82 66.61 33.50
CA SER A 714 18.54 66.33 32.84
C SER A 714 18.71 66.07 31.34
N CYS A 715 18.06 65.00 30.88
CA CYS A 715 18.21 64.48 29.55
C CYS A 715 16.88 64.43 28.74
N PRO A 716 16.24 65.58 28.45
CA PRO A 716 14.89 65.64 27.89
C PRO A 716 14.77 65.19 26.42
N LYS A 717 15.88 64.84 25.76
CA LYS A 717 15.89 64.32 24.38
C LYS A 717 16.44 62.89 24.27
N GLY A 718 16.73 62.23 25.39
CA GLY A 718 17.53 61.01 25.43
C GLY A 718 19.02 61.32 25.17
N CYS A 719 19.89 60.67 25.90
CA CYS A 719 21.34 60.81 25.85
C CYS A 719 21.95 59.49 26.31
N ALA A 720 23.16 59.22 25.84
CA ALA A 720 23.81 57.93 26.02
C ALA A 720 24.09 57.64 27.49
N GLY A 721 24.34 58.67 28.31
CA GLY A 721 24.59 58.50 29.74
C GLY A 721 23.39 58.11 30.62
N ASP A 722 22.16 58.10 30.10
CA ASP A 722 20.93 57.74 30.86
C ASP A 722 20.65 56.23 30.78
N ILE A 723 21.51 55.45 31.46
CA ILE A 723 21.58 53.99 31.37
C ILE A 723 20.30 53.33 31.90
N ASN A 724 19.65 53.91 32.92
CA ASN A 724 18.41 53.37 33.48
C ASN A 724 17.12 53.90 32.80
N GLY A 725 17.24 54.91 31.93
CA GLY A 725 16.14 55.46 31.14
C GLY A 725 15.13 56.31 31.92
N ASP A 726 15.50 56.86 33.07
CA ASP A 726 14.63 57.71 33.90
C ASP A 726 14.58 59.18 33.46
N GLY A 727 15.37 59.55 32.45
CA GLY A 727 15.44 60.89 31.88
C GLY A 727 16.45 61.81 32.59
N VAL A 728 17.26 61.31 33.53
CA VAL A 728 18.25 62.08 34.30
C VAL A 728 19.53 61.28 34.55
N VAL A 729 20.63 61.67 33.91
CA VAL A 729 21.96 61.09 34.17
C VAL A 729 22.47 61.51 35.55
N ASN A 730 22.57 60.54 36.47
CA ASN A 730 22.97 60.79 37.85
C ASN A 730 23.76 59.61 38.47
N GLY A 731 23.85 59.60 39.81
CA GLY A 731 24.58 58.56 40.55
C GLY A 731 24.03 57.14 40.37
N ALA A 732 22.76 56.98 39.96
CA ALA A 732 22.18 55.69 39.61
C ALA A 732 22.79 55.12 38.33
N ASP A 733 22.91 55.94 37.28
CA ASP A 733 23.54 55.56 36.00
C ASP A 733 25.03 55.29 36.17
N LEU A 734 25.72 56.16 36.92
CA LEU A 734 27.11 55.92 37.28
C LEU A 734 27.28 54.62 38.07
N GLY A 735 26.32 54.28 38.93
CA GLY A 735 26.31 53.01 39.66
C GLY A 735 26.15 51.80 38.75
N LEU A 736 25.29 51.88 37.73
CA LEU A 736 25.12 50.83 36.72
C LEU A 736 26.37 50.67 35.84
N LEU A 737 26.97 51.79 35.41
CA LEU A 737 28.22 51.77 34.66
C LEU A 737 29.37 51.16 35.46
N LEU A 738 29.60 51.63 36.69
CA LEU A 738 30.68 51.10 37.53
C LEU A 738 30.44 49.65 37.96
N GLY A 739 29.17 49.22 38.05
CA GLY A 739 28.80 47.83 38.32
C GLY A 739 29.12 46.88 37.17
N ALA A 740 29.24 47.40 35.94
CA ALA A 740 29.55 46.66 34.73
C ALA A 740 31.01 46.88 34.24
N TRP A 741 31.89 47.46 35.06
CA TRP A 741 33.24 47.86 34.64
C TRP A 741 34.10 46.67 34.16
N GLY A 742 34.60 46.75 32.92
CA GLY A 742 35.35 45.67 32.28
C GLY A 742 34.80 45.29 30.91
N PRO A 743 35.37 44.24 30.26
CA PRO A 743 34.84 43.75 28.99
C PRO A 743 33.38 43.32 29.14
N CYS A 744 32.57 43.64 28.13
CA CYS A 744 31.20 43.15 28.04
C CYS A 744 31.19 41.63 27.76
N PRO A 745 30.22 40.87 28.32
CA PRO A 745 30.11 39.42 28.15
C PRO A 745 29.99 38.99 26.69
#